data_AF-A0A9N8DTY5-F1
#
_entry.id   AF-A0A9N8DTY5-F1
#
_cell.length_a   1.000
_cell.length_b   1.000
_cell.length_c   1.000
_cell.angle_alpha   90.00
_cell.angle_beta   90.00
_cell.angle_gamma   90.00
#
_symmetry.space_group_name_H-M   'P 1'
#
loop_
_entity.id
_entity.type
_entity.pdbx_description
1 polymer ?
#
loop_
_entity_poly.entity_id
_entity_poly.type
_entity_poly.pdbx_seq_one_letter_code
_entity_poly.pdbx_strand_id
1 'polypeptide(L)'
;MCVFGHRSLRSTVLGSLLSFLLLHDRVHAQGDAFSTFNTHPVTIVIGNDPDATPTTVGWTDGVCYQPIVEGVLPGDTLEFRYGAHNVYQMASKEHFMACNFSDATLLSEVGQTPFRFTIEDVYSNQLGSQTTFFFACQIGDHCASGTQKLQVTVEPNLASRMENVPLLLPSLCLELPPKTVPRFRRRALPSVTSELPKWVLFDQAVKIPCLWKDRQELTRGRAFRGLLRSLREVSSIDSLSSTIPSPWIIVWHWDNAFIFDFVVDDPNGEGVTPVPTNQLYIHHLAGRVVFAQGAESMGQAAPDAPFPEPYARFTGNDGGGTIFHLIDLREVDDWLSCIECRCPPQSGQTYLDTLTGTGNVTGGVSCCSNCTDLTGPTLDYRMRYNVTYRELAEEESDEPVVDVDLLVADIAPAVDMQLEYDVPSFNLLTPEHQAEGYIQRLERVAPFNEMFQVRFFAGPYNCPDEVAILRCVAHVHVAAVTQFLEDAETGERFCTSDPTYGTNPETNNGFVTAVSVDNHDPPNVIPANRRVRFVTEYNATHMHSGVMGYLFVFVAGAHGVTADEVDLTVPLCQPERCDVNLLPIIDMEPFQSDESTMVSQEGGWVTWGDAVDTESEPADANDEDCVDTLADSPSCTFGQLCTCEEFVNAPESTGCDGFFSSVMGDVEVRSVCAKYCGCTVSDAVNSRDAGRKLQSDCADTLADSPSCTFGGLCDCETFVNAPESEGCGGLYKSDWGDTVINEVCTAYCEACVAVPLEELFEEAYTEVMTLHIKELCKYDTQDCRTVLSNLLACGSGQPGIEDANPLIQMVVTRNGQTMAQDQAKLGQPSLHGGQGDQPVVPCSDSGGDAVGNEDSYAPVGNEDSYAHGRPPLYWALSVVAVVLFIGSI
;
A
#
# COMPACT_ATOMS: atom_id res chain seq x y z
N MET A 1 38.37 -25.44 -40.61
CA MET A 1 39.30 -26.52 -40.17
C MET A 1 38.96 -26.80 -38.70
N CYS A 2 37.92 -27.55 -38.33
CA CYS A 2 37.43 -28.89 -38.71
C CYS A 2 38.34 -30.03 -38.22
N VAL A 3 37.87 -30.84 -37.27
CA VAL A 3 37.55 -32.30 -37.35
C VAL A 3 37.12 -32.73 -35.92
N PHE A 4 35.82 -32.88 -35.61
CA PHE A 4 34.89 -34.02 -35.81
C PHE A 4 35.06 -35.21 -34.84
N GLY A 5 33.96 -35.57 -34.17
CA GLY A 5 33.83 -36.78 -33.36
C GLY A 5 32.37 -37.12 -32.99
N HIS A 6 31.51 -37.33 -33.99
CA HIS A 6 30.15 -37.87 -33.87
C HIS A 6 30.12 -39.35 -33.46
N ARG A 7 29.19 -39.73 -32.56
CA ARG A 7 28.38 -41.00 -32.49
C ARG A 7 27.17 -40.68 -31.59
N SER A 8 25.89 -40.70 -31.95
CA SER A 8 24.98 -41.63 -32.66
C SER A 8 24.75 -42.98 -31.96
N LEU A 9 23.55 -43.13 -31.36
CA LEU A 9 22.70 -44.34 -31.19
C LEU A 9 21.39 -43.87 -30.49
N ARG A 10 20.30 -43.56 -31.21
CA ARG A 10 19.10 -44.39 -31.52
C ARG A 10 18.54 -45.24 -30.36
N SER A 11 17.36 -44.86 -29.85
CA SER A 11 16.09 -45.64 -29.96
C SER A 11 15.15 -45.47 -28.74
N THR A 12 14.04 -44.76 -28.96
CA THR A 12 12.63 -45.13 -28.69
C THR A 12 12.20 -45.69 -27.32
N VAL A 13 11.18 -45.03 -26.73
CA VAL A 13 9.90 -45.52 -26.12
C VAL A 13 9.50 -44.49 -25.04
N LEU A 14 8.57 -43.56 -25.33
CA LEU A 14 7.12 -43.59 -25.05
C LEU A 14 6.75 -43.90 -23.59
N GLY A 15 6.17 -42.92 -22.88
CA GLY A 15 5.42 -43.16 -21.65
C GLY A 15 5.38 -41.98 -20.67
N SER A 16 4.26 -41.26 -20.67
CA SER A 16 3.67 -40.55 -19.52
C SER A 16 4.23 -39.17 -19.14
N LEU A 17 3.66 -38.15 -19.78
CA LEU A 17 3.50 -36.79 -19.27
C LEU A 17 1.99 -36.61 -19.04
N LEU A 18 1.58 -36.46 -17.79
CA LEU A 18 0.40 -35.70 -17.32
C LEU A 18 0.24 -36.01 -15.83
N SER A 19 0.59 -35.04 -14.98
CA SER A 19 0.08 -34.78 -13.62
C SER A 19 0.95 -33.65 -13.05
N PHE A 20 0.30 -32.69 -12.40
CA PHE A 20 0.81 -31.46 -11.75
C PHE A 20 0.49 -30.16 -12.48
N LEU A 21 -0.79 -29.79 -12.37
CA LEU A 21 -1.30 -28.41 -12.30
C LEU A 21 -2.61 -28.53 -11.53
N LEU A 22 -2.71 -27.89 -10.36
CA LEU A 22 -3.92 -27.45 -9.64
C LEU A 22 -3.51 -27.10 -8.19
N LEU A 23 -3.38 -25.81 -7.90
CA LEU A 23 -3.61 -25.18 -6.59
C LEU A 23 -3.28 -23.69 -6.72
N HIS A 24 -4.32 -22.85 -6.80
CA HIS A 24 -4.44 -21.58 -6.08
C HIS A 24 -5.80 -20.96 -6.39
N ASP A 25 -6.60 -20.68 -5.35
CA ASP A 25 -7.43 -19.46 -5.29
C ASP A 25 -8.04 -19.23 -3.90
N ARG A 26 -7.85 -18.00 -3.39
CA ARG A 26 -8.84 -17.10 -2.73
C ARG A 26 -8.13 -16.04 -1.88
N VAL A 27 -8.27 -14.75 -2.23
CA VAL A 27 -8.56 -13.61 -1.31
C VAL A 27 -9.23 -12.49 -2.11
N HIS A 28 -10.35 -11.94 -1.60
CA HIS A 28 -11.06 -10.74 -2.06
C HIS A 28 -10.36 -9.45 -1.61
N ALA A 29 -10.34 -8.41 -2.45
CA ALA A 29 -9.96 -7.04 -2.08
C ALA A 29 -11.18 -6.09 -2.22
N GLN A 30 -11.42 -5.27 -1.19
CA GLN A 30 -12.30 -4.10 -1.22
C GLN A 30 -11.46 -2.86 -1.59
N GLY A 31 -11.97 -2.02 -2.48
CA GLY A 31 -11.31 -0.80 -2.95
C GLY A 31 -11.97 0.48 -2.44
N ASP A 32 -11.13 1.48 -2.12
CA ASP A 32 -11.48 2.82 -1.65
C ASP A 32 -12.09 3.71 -2.75
N ALA A 33 -13.15 4.44 -2.40
CA ALA A 33 -13.83 5.40 -3.26
C ALA A 33 -13.26 6.84 -3.12
N PHE A 34 -13.09 7.52 -4.26
CA PHE A 34 -12.62 8.91 -4.37
C PHE A 34 -13.64 9.96 -3.84
N SER A 35 -13.15 10.93 -3.05
CA SER A 35 -13.91 12.09 -2.57
C SER A 35 -13.65 13.34 -3.42
N THR A 36 -14.70 13.86 -4.06
CA THR A 36 -14.77 15.24 -4.57
C THR A 36 -14.99 16.20 -3.41
N PHE A 37 -14.26 17.34 -3.35
CA PHE A 37 -14.49 18.38 -2.34
C PHE A 37 -15.93 18.91 -2.42
N ASN A 38 -16.77 18.41 -1.54
CA ASN A 38 -18.18 18.75 -1.45
C ASN A 38 -18.28 20.08 -0.69
N THR A 39 -18.72 21.15 -1.36
CA THR A 39 -18.97 22.47 -0.73
C THR A 39 -20.34 22.54 -0.05
N HIS A 40 -21.02 21.40 0.07
CA HIS A 40 -22.32 21.29 0.72
C HIS A 40 -22.14 20.83 2.17
N PRO A 41 -22.93 21.38 3.11
CA PRO A 41 -23.02 20.88 4.46
C PRO A 41 -23.15 19.36 4.50
N VAL A 42 -22.23 18.69 5.18
CA VAL A 42 -22.27 17.23 5.36
C VAL A 42 -22.75 16.87 6.76
N THR A 43 -23.31 15.67 6.91
CA THR A 43 -23.61 15.10 8.23
C THR A 43 -22.51 14.13 8.60
N ILE A 44 -21.77 14.45 9.66
CA ILE A 44 -20.69 13.63 10.21
C ILE A 44 -21.29 12.79 11.34
N VAL A 45 -21.40 11.47 11.14
CA VAL A 45 -21.91 10.55 12.16
C VAL A 45 -20.78 10.21 13.12
N ILE A 46 -20.93 10.60 14.39
CA ILE A 46 -19.88 10.42 15.41
C ILE A 46 -19.76 8.95 15.79
N GLY A 47 -18.56 8.40 15.67
CA GLY A 47 -18.23 7.00 16.00
C GLY A 47 -18.38 6.00 14.84
N ASN A 48 -18.69 6.47 13.64
CA ASN A 48 -18.55 5.66 12.43
C ASN A 48 -17.10 5.75 11.93
N ASP A 49 -16.36 4.66 12.11
CA ASP A 49 -15.10 4.39 11.42
C ASP A 49 -15.42 3.80 10.04
N PRO A 50 -14.94 4.39 8.92
CA PRO A 50 -15.19 3.85 7.58
C PRO A 50 -14.57 2.47 7.36
N ASP A 51 -13.56 2.09 8.14
CA ASP A 51 -12.82 0.83 8.01
C ASP A 51 -13.28 -0.23 9.03
N ALA A 52 -14.14 0.13 9.97
CA ALA A 52 -14.75 -0.80 10.92
C ALA A 52 -16.17 -1.19 10.46
N THR A 53 -16.60 -2.41 10.78
CA THR A 53 -18.00 -2.82 10.62
C THR A 53 -18.93 -1.78 11.27
N PRO A 54 -19.85 -1.15 10.53
CA PRO A 54 -20.66 -0.04 11.04
C PRO A 54 -21.42 -0.41 12.30
N THR A 55 -21.34 0.40 13.36
CA THR A 55 -22.10 0.19 14.61
C THR A 55 -23.31 1.15 14.67
N THR A 56 -24.48 0.68 15.14
CA THR A 56 -25.73 1.46 15.31
C THR A 56 -25.59 2.58 16.34
N VAL A 57 -24.63 2.41 17.26
CA VAL A 57 -24.40 3.23 18.44
C VAL A 57 -23.00 3.80 18.31
N GLY A 58 -22.89 4.86 17.52
CA GLY A 58 -21.62 5.54 17.33
C GLY A 58 -21.12 6.23 18.61
N TRP A 59 -22.01 6.75 19.48
CA TRP A 59 -21.68 7.39 20.76
C TRP A 59 -21.96 6.47 21.96
N THR A 60 -21.06 5.53 22.24
CA THR A 60 -21.08 4.59 23.37
C THR A 60 -19.90 4.77 24.33
N ASP A 61 -20.03 4.25 25.55
CA ASP A 61 -18.93 4.05 26.50
C ASP A 61 -18.02 2.89 26.03
N GLY A 62 -16.76 2.93 26.43
CA GLY A 62 -15.72 1.98 26.01
C GLY A 62 -15.09 2.27 24.65
N VAL A 63 -15.50 3.34 23.94
CA VAL A 63 -15.00 3.68 22.60
C VAL A 63 -14.18 4.97 22.63
N CYS A 64 -12.93 4.90 22.19
CA CYS A 64 -12.06 6.08 22.14
C CYS A 64 -12.37 6.93 20.90
N TYR A 65 -13.03 8.07 21.10
CA TYR A 65 -13.28 9.04 20.03
C TYR A 65 -12.02 9.84 19.72
N GLN A 66 -11.47 9.64 18.53
CA GLN A 66 -10.39 10.48 18.03
C GLN A 66 -10.88 11.93 17.85
N PRO A 67 -10.04 12.94 18.14
CA PRO A 67 -10.36 14.33 17.82
C PRO A 67 -10.59 14.51 16.31
N ILE A 68 -11.69 15.16 15.94
CA ILE A 68 -11.94 15.54 14.54
C ILE A 68 -11.31 16.91 14.33
N VAL A 69 -10.15 16.96 13.68
CA VAL A 69 -9.33 18.18 13.54
C VAL A 69 -9.30 18.77 12.13
N GLU A 70 -9.76 18.03 11.13
CA GLU A 70 -9.76 18.42 9.71
C GLU A 70 -11.10 18.08 9.05
N GLY A 71 -11.44 18.78 7.97
CA GLY A 71 -12.60 18.49 7.11
C GLY A 71 -13.97 18.92 7.66
N VAL A 72 -14.01 19.57 8.82
CA VAL A 72 -15.26 20.07 9.41
C VAL A 72 -15.44 21.55 9.08
N LEU A 73 -16.49 21.85 8.32
CA LEU A 73 -16.81 23.19 7.85
C LEU A 73 -18.02 23.78 8.57
N PRO A 74 -18.12 25.12 8.67
CA PRO A 74 -19.35 25.76 9.11
C PRO A 74 -20.52 25.36 8.20
N GLY A 75 -21.62 24.92 8.80
CA GLY A 75 -22.77 24.32 8.12
C GLY A 75 -22.90 22.82 8.36
N ASP A 76 -21.80 22.11 8.62
CA ASP A 76 -21.82 20.67 8.85
C ASP A 76 -22.61 20.29 10.10
N THR A 77 -23.12 19.07 10.13
CA THR A 77 -23.92 18.56 11.24
C THR A 77 -23.27 17.34 11.87
N LEU A 78 -22.97 17.39 13.17
CA LEU A 78 -22.52 16.24 13.95
C LEU A 78 -23.73 15.43 14.42
N GLU A 79 -23.79 14.15 14.08
CA GLU A 79 -24.87 13.26 14.50
C GLU A 79 -24.37 12.26 15.54
N PHE A 80 -24.92 12.33 16.75
CA PHE A 80 -24.64 11.43 17.86
C PHE A 80 -25.73 10.37 17.98
N ARG A 81 -25.36 9.10 17.77
CA ARG A 81 -26.25 7.93 17.91
C ARG A 81 -25.91 7.18 19.20
N TYR A 82 -26.85 7.05 20.14
CA TYR A 82 -26.55 6.49 21.46
C TYR A 82 -27.76 5.94 22.20
N GLY A 83 -27.55 4.88 22.99
CA GLY A 83 -28.57 4.31 23.89
C GLY A 83 -28.64 5.02 25.24
N ALA A 84 -28.01 4.42 26.27
CA ALA A 84 -28.03 4.90 27.65
C ALA A 84 -27.02 6.02 27.94
N HIS A 85 -26.90 7.00 27.03
CA HIS A 85 -25.93 8.10 27.12
C HIS A 85 -26.60 9.46 26.94
N ASN A 86 -25.86 10.53 27.17
CA ASN A 86 -26.29 11.89 26.89
C ASN A 86 -25.16 12.64 26.18
N VAL A 87 -25.48 13.79 25.62
CA VAL A 87 -24.50 14.66 24.95
C VAL A 87 -24.49 16.00 25.66
N TYR A 88 -23.39 16.30 26.33
CA TYR A 88 -23.09 17.63 26.84
C TYR A 88 -22.08 18.32 25.93
N GLN A 89 -22.27 19.61 25.68
CA GLN A 89 -21.21 20.48 25.22
C GLN A 89 -20.48 21.07 26.43
N MET A 90 -19.17 20.84 26.51
CA MET A 90 -18.33 21.27 27.62
C MET A 90 -17.96 22.76 27.47
N ALA A 91 -17.86 23.45 28.61
CA ALA A 91 -17.59 24.89 28.64
C ALA A 91 -16.22 25.29 28.09
N SER A 92 -15.21 24.43 28.27
CA SER A 92 -13.84 24.67 27.83
C SER A 92 -13.06 23.36 27.71
N LYS A 93 -11.85 23.43 27.14
CA LYS A 93 -10.91 22.31 27.11
C LYS A 93 -10.61 21.79 28.51
N GLU A 94 -10.44 22.68 29.50
CA GLU A 94 -10.16 22.29 30.89
C GLU A 94 -11.32 21.50 31.50
N HIS A 95 -12.57 21.89 31.22
CA HIS A 95 -13.77 21.18 31.69
C HIS A 95 -13.91 19.81 31.01
N PHE A 96 -13.63 19.76 29.72
CA PHE A 96 -13.60 18.52 28.94
C PHE A 96 -12.55 17.53 29.47
N MET A 97 -11.31 17.99 29.68
CA MET A 97 -10.22 17.12 30.17
C MET A 97 -10.47 16.64 31.60
N ALA A 98 -11.07 17.49 32.45
CA ALA A 98 -11.38 17.15 33.84
C ALA A 98 -12.74 16.46 34.02
N CYS A 99 -13.50 16.23 32.94
CA CYS A 99 -14.90 15.76 33.00
C CYS A 99 -15.76 16.54 34.00
N ASN A 100 -15.54 17.86 34.04
CA ASN A 100 -16.26 18.77 34.91
C ASN A 100 -17.48 19.34 34.17
N PHE A 101 -18.68 18.93 34.57
CA PHE A 101 -19.94 19.35 33.96
C PHE A 101 -20.58 20.59 34.63
N SER A 102 -19.88 21.27 35.56
CA SER A 102 -20.44 22.41 36.32
C SER A 102 -21.01 23.53 35.46
N ASP A 103 -20.46 23.71 34.26
CA ASP A 103 -20.83 24.76 33.30
C ASP A 103 -21.09 24.18 31.90
N ALA A 104 -21.22 22.85 31.79
CA ALA A 104 -21.52 22.18 30.54
C ALA A 104 -23.00 22.37 30.18
N THR A 105 -23.29 22.51 28.88
CA THR A 105 -24.65 22.61 28.36
C THR A 105 -25.13 21.23 27.95
N LEU A 106 -26.20 20.74 28.57
CA LEU A 106 -26.88 19.52 28.13
C LEU A 106 -27.53 19.79 26.79
N LEU A 107 -27.03 19.14 25.74
CA LEU A 107 -27.58 19.27 24.39
C LEU A 107 -28.65 18.22 24.12
N SER A 108 -28.50 17.01 24.67
CA SER A 108 -29.44 15.93 24.48
C SER A 108 -29.44 14.91 25.61
N GLU A 109 -30.64 14.54 26.08
CA GLU A 109 -30.88 13.63 27.20
C GLU A 109 -30.78 12.14 26.80
N VAL A 110 -30.80 11.26 27.81
CA VAL A 110 -30.87 9.80 27.60
C VAL A 110 -32.14 9.43 26.83
N GLY A 111 -31.97 8.66 25.75
CA GLY A 111 -33.06 8.24 24.88
C GLY A 111 -33.46 9.26 23.80
N GLN A 112 -32.77 10.40 23.69
CA GLN A 112 -32.98 11.39 22.62
C GLN A 112 -31.99 11.18 21.46
N THR A 113 -32.02 9.99 20.86
CA THR A 113 -31.15 9.62 19.74
C THR A 113 -31.95 9.42 18.44
N PRO A 114 -31.39 9.73 17.25
CA PRO A 114 -30.13 10.44 17.02
C PRO A 114 -30.24 11.92 17.44
N PHE A 115 -29.17 12.45 18.04
CA PHE A 115 -29.05 13.88 18.31
C PHE A 115 -28.17 14.53 17.24
N ARG A 116 -28.62 15.64 16.66
CA ARG A 116 -27.89 16.38 15.63
C ARG A 116 -27.49 17.76 16.13
N PHE A 117 -26.20 18.07 16.04
CA PHE A 117 -25.62 19.38 16.34
C PHE A 117 -25.07 20.00 15.06
N THR A 118 -25.77 21.02 14.54
CA THR A 118 -25.28 21.77 13.37
C THR A 118 -24.30 22.84 13.80
N ILE A 119 -23.14 22.84 13.16
CA ILE A 119 -22.09 23.82 13.36
C ILE A 119 -22.54 25.10 12.66
N GLU A 120 -23.02 26.06 13.44
CA GLU A 120 -23.46 27.35 12.90
C GLU A 120 -22.30 28.17 12.33
N ASP A 121 -22.62 29.06 11.40
CA ASP A 121 -21.65 29.89 10.68
C ASP A 121 -20.83 30.76 11.66
N VAL A 122 -19.56 30.39 11.83
CA VAL A 122 -18.60 30.94 12.82
C VAL A 122 -18.32 32.44 12.58
N TYR A 123 -18.87 33.01 11.51
CA TYR A 123 -18.66 34.39 11.07
C TYR A 123 -19.72 35.43 11.49
N SER A 124 -20.65 35.11 12.41
CA SER A 124 -21.60 36.13 12.90
C SER A 124 -20.96 37.12 13.91
N ASN A 125 -20.05 37.98 13.47
CA ASN A 125 -19.62 39.25 14.09
C ASN A 125 -19.27 39.30 15.61
N GLN A 126 -19.15 38.18 16.30
CA GLN A 126 -18.61 38.13 17.66
C GLN A 126 -17.14 37.74 17.59
N LEU A 127 -16.30 38.71 17.94
CA LEU A 127 -14.88 38.55 18.18
C LEU A 127 -14.69 37.58 19.37
N GLY A 128 -14.71 36.28 19.08
CA GLY A 128 -14.69 35.21 20.08
C GLY A 128 -15.36 33.90 19.65
N SER A 129 -15.67 33.71 18.37
CA SER A 129 -16.29 32.47 17.90
C SER A 129 -15.38 31.28 18.16
N GLN A 130 -15.91 30.33 18.92
CA GLN A 130 -15.22 29.14 19.37
C GLN A 130 -15.00 28.22 18.18
N THR A 131 -13.74 28.07 17.74
CA THR A 131 -13.36 27.19 16.62
C THR A 131 -13.22 25.73 17.05
N THR A 132 -13.46 25.42 18.32
CA THR A 132 -13.28 24.08 18.87
C THR A 132 -14.37 23.75 19.88
N PHE A 133 -15.16 22.74 19.56
CA PHE A 133 -16.25 22.23 20.38
C PHE A 133 -15.78 20.99 21.13
N PHE A 134 -16.29 20.82 22.35
CA PHE A 134 -15.96 19.70 23.22
C PHE A 134 -17.25 19.04 23.67
N PHE A 135 -17.39 17.74 23.46
CA PHE A 135 -18.58 16.98 23.79
C PHE A 135 -18.24 15.85 24.77
N ALA A 136 -19.10 15.55 25.73
CA ALA A 136 -18.89 14.43 26.65
C ALA A 136 -20.20 13.84 27.18
N CYS A 137 -20.16 12.59 27.65
CA CYS A 137 -21.26 11.95 28.36
C CYS A 137 -21.08 12.06 29.88
N GLN A 138 -22.11 12.52 30.59
CA GLN A 138 -22.10 12.64 32.06
C GLN A 138 -22.53 11.35 32.78
N ILE A 139 -22.98 10.32 32.06
CA ILE A 139 -23.50 9.11 32.70
C ILE A 139 -22.34 8.34 33.33
N GLY A 140 -22.46 8.04 34.63
CA GLY A 140 -21.48 7.26 35.38
C GLY A 140 -20.06 7.83 35.26
N ASP A 141 -19.12 6.95 34.91
CA ASP A 141 -17.72 7.31 34.71
C ASP A 141 -17.36 7.48 33.22
N HIS A 142 -18.32 7.46 32.27
CA HIS A 142 -18.02 7.34 30.83
C HIS A 142 -17.11 8.46 30.28
N CYS A 143 -17.23 9.69 30.78
CA CYS A 143 -16.26 10.74 30.46
C CYS A 143 -14.93 10.50 31.17
N ALA A 144 -14.97 10.16 32.46
CA ALA A 144 -13.81 10.08 33.34
C ALA A 144 -12.87 8.89 33.03
N SER A 145 -13.41 7.80 32.48
CA SER A 145 -12.67 6.69 31.87
C SER A 145 -11.98 7.08 30.57
N GLY A 146 -12.25 8.27 30.02
CA GLY A 146 -11.66 8.73 28.76
C GLY A 146 -12.31 8.15 27.51
N THR A 147 -13.33 7.31 27.67
CA THR A 147 -13.95 6.48 26.63
C THR A 147 -15.27 7.05 26.07
N GLN A 148 -15.70 8.24 26.48
CA GLN A 148 -16.89 8.88 25.90
C GLN A 148 -16.88 10.40 25.93
N LYS A 149 -15.88 10.97 25.24
CA LYS A 149 -15.67 12.40 25.07
C LYS A 149 -15.05 12.69 23.69
N LEU A 150 -15.46 13.75 23.00
CA LEU A 150 -15.02 14.12 21.65
C LEU A 150 -14.61 15.60 21.57
N GLN A 151 -13.50 15.88 20.89
CA GLN A 151 -13.11 17.23 20.47
C GLN A 151 -13.35 17.38 18.96
N VAL A 152 -13.96 18.51 18.54
CA VAL A 152 -14.17 18.85 17.13
C VAL A 152 -13.63 20.25 16.86
N THR A 153 -12.70 20.39 15.91
CA THR A 153 -12.16 21.67 15.46
C THR A 153 -12.74 22.02 14.08
N VAL A 154 -13.28 23.22 13.95
CA VAL A 154 -13.91 23.71 12.72
C VAL A 154 -12.91 24.53 11.94
N GLU A 155 -12.74 24.20 10.67
CA GLU A 155 -11.87 24.94 9.77
C GLU A 155 -12.46 26.32 9.44
N PRO A 156 -11.64 27.38 9.44
CA PRO A 156 -12.10 28.69 9.01
C PRO A 156 -12.40 28.64 7.51
N ASN A 157 -13.67 28.84 7.13
CA ASN A 157 -14.06 28.92 5.72
C ASN A 157 -13.33 30.09 5.03
N LEU A 158 -12.25 29.76 4.30
CA LEU A 158 -11.42 30.74 3.59
C LEU A 158 -12.15 31.36 2.38
N ALA A 159 -13.16 30.67 1.84
CA ALA A 159 -13.94 31.16 0.69
C ALA A 159 -14.84 32.35 1.06
N SER A 160 -15.44 32.37 2.26
CA SER A 160 -16.28 33.48 2.72
C SER A 160 -15.49 34.78 2.95
N ARG A 161 -14.17 34.67 3.18
CA ARG A 161 -13.25 35.82 3.28
C ARG A 161 -13.00 36.51 1.95
N MET A 162 -13.22 35.86 0.81
CA MET A 162 -13.02 36.46 -0.51
C MET A 162 -14.29 37.14 -1.06
N GLU A 163 -15.48 36.69 -0.67
CA GLU A 163 -16.75 37.29 -1.13
C GLU A 163 -17.16 38.58 -0.40
N ASN A 164 -16.74 38.77 0.85
CA ASN A 164 -17.16 39.92 1.67
C ASN A 164 -16.15 41.08 1.75
N VAL A 165 -15.17 41.15 0.84
CA VAL A 165 -14.36 42.37 0.70
C VAL A 165 -15.14 43.39 -0.14
N PRO A 166 -15.63 44.51 0.44
CA PRO A 166 -16.24 45.57 -0.36
C PRO A 166 -15.16 46.13 -1.28
N LEU A 167 -15.43 46.18 -2.59
CA LEU A 167 -14.62 46.90 -3.57
C LEU A 167 -14.61 48.41 -3.25
N LEU A 168 -13.83 48.80 -2.26
CA LEU A 168 -13.44 50.19 -2.02
C LEU A 168 -12.22 50.47 -2.90
N LEU A 169 -12.49 50.95 -4.11
CA LEU A 169 -11.51 51.69 -4.91
C LEU A 169 -10.97 52.87 -4.09
N PRO A 170 -9.65 53.02 -3.91
CA PRO A 170 -9.06 54.30 -3.59
C PRO A 170 -8.36 54.82 -4.84
N SER A 171 -9.07 55.64 -5.60
CA SER A 171 -8.43 56.77 -6.28
C SER A 171 -7.96 57.75 -5.19
N LEU A 172 -6.71 57.62 -4.75
CA LEU A 172 -6.03 58.69 -4.02
C LEU A 172 -4.51 58.59 -4.23
N CYS A 173 -4.03 59.30 -5.25
CA CYS A 173 -2.68 59.84 -5.25
C CYS A 173 -2.54 60.85 -4.11
N LEU A 174 -1.63 60.61 -3.17
CA LEU A 174 -0.96 61.70 -2.45
C LEU A 174 0.40 61.23 -1.91
N GLU A 175 1.38 62.06 -2.21
CA GLU A 175 2.81 61.95 -1.93
C GLU A 175 3.12 61.81 -0.43
N LEU A 176 4.13 60.99 -0.08
CA LEU A 176 4.88 61.15 1.16
C LEU A 176 6.41 60.92 0.99
N PRO A 177 7.25 61.58 1.82
CA PRO A 177 8.62 62.02 1.52
C PRO A 177 9.72 61.03 1.98
N PRO A 178 11.00 61.24 1.60
CA PRO A 178 12.09 60.34 1.96
C PRO A 178 12.44 60.47 3.45
N LYS A 179 12.50 59.34 4.16
CA LYS A 179 13.05 59.28 5.52
C LYS A 179 14.41 58.60 5.57
N THR A 180 15.26 59.30 6.29
CA THR A 180 16.68 59.14 6.57
C THR A 180 17.02 57.93 7.44
N VAL A 181 18.16 57.30 7.13
CA VAL A 181 18.85 56.28 7.93
C VAL A 181 19.45 56.89 9.21
N PRO A 182 19.24 56.32 10.41
CA PRO A 182 19.99 56.71 11.60
C PRO A 182 21.30 55.93 11.74
N ARG A 183 22.41 56.67 11.88
CA ARG A 183 23.70 56.15 12.36
C ARG A 183 23.64 55.90 13.87
N PHE A 184 23.97 54.69 14.32
CA PHE A 184 24.33 54.44 15.72
C PHE A 184 25.84 54.21 15.89
N ARG A 185 26.40 54.96 16.84
CA ARG A 185 27.82 54.98 17.22
C ARG A 185 28.14 53.83 18.18
N ARG A 186 29.35 53.28 18.02
CA ARG A 186 30.03 52.35 18.94
C ARG A 186 30.23 52.99 20.32
N ARG A 187 30.00 52.20 21.38
CA ARG A 187 30.58 52.39 22.72
C ARG A 187 31.19 51.06 23.18
N ALA A 188 32.28 51.17 23.93
CA ALA A 188 33.18 50.09 24.30
C ALA A 188 33.05 49.66 25.78
N LEU A 189 33.58 48.44 26.05
CA LEU A 189 34.07 47.84 27.31
C LEU A 189 33.02 47.27 28.30
N PRO A 190 33.38 46.30 29.20
CA PRO A 190 34.71 45.78 29.53
C PRO A 190 34.91 44.23 29.56
N SER A 191 36.18 43.85 29.71
CA SER A 191 36.80 42.53 29.98
C SER A 191 36.45 41.90 31.34
N VAL A 192 36.62 40.56 31.49
CA VAL A 192 37.24 39.82 32.65
C VAL A 192 37.09 38.28 32.46
N THR A 193 38.21 37.58 32.19
CA THR A 193 38.89 36.45 32.92
C THR A 193 38.28 35.03 32.82
N SER A 194 39.03 34.03 32.29
CA SER A 194 39.72 32.91 33.01
C SER A 194 38.87 31.61 32.97
N GLU A 195 39.30 30.36 32.76
CA GLU A 195 40.55 29.60 32.72
C GLU A 195 40.35 28.34 31.83
N LEU A 196 41.42 27.79 31.24
CA LEU A 196 41.45 26.42 30.69
C LEU A 196 42.79 25.74 31.05
N PRO A 197 42.80 24.48 31.53
CA PRO A 197 44.04 23.72 31.73
C PRO A 197 44.34 22.77 30.55
N LYS A 198 45.26 23.23 29.72
CA LYS A 198 46.53 22.62 29.25
C LYS A 198 46.95 21.13 29.53
N TRP A 199 47.37 20.49 28.41
CA TRP A 199 48.34 19.36 28.15
C TRP A 199 47.88 17.91 28.39
N VAL A 200 48.17 16.93 27.50
CA VAL A 200 49.50 16.32 27.22
C VAL A 200 49.63 15.76 25.78
N LEU A 201 50.81 15.99 25.19
CA LEU A 201 51.41 15.37 23.99
C LEU A 201 52.14 14.06 24.36
N PHE A 202 52.19 13.05 23.46
CA PHE A 202 53.44 12.47 22.91
C PHE A 202 53.15 11.30 21.92
N ASP A 203 53.54 11.54 20.66
CA ASP A 203 54.36 10.72 19.75
C ASP A 203 54.49 9.19 19.99
N GLN A 204 54.24 8.39 18.94
CA GLN A 204 55.19 7.34 18.52
C GLN A 204 54.90 6.79 17.11
N ALA A 205 55.92 6.86 16.27
CA ALA A 205 56.05 6.23 14.95
C ALA A 205 56.64 4.81 15.04
N VAL A 206 56.30 3.90 14.11
CA VAL A 206 57.12 2.80 13.51
C VAL A 206 56.29 2.22 12.34
N LYS A 207 56.62 2.48 11.06
CA LYS A 207 57.44 1.69 10.09
C LYS A 207 57.01 0.24 9.82
N ILE A 208 56.76 -0.12 8.54
CA ILE A 208 57.43 -1.18 7.73
C ILE A 208 56.85 -1.18 6.28
N PRO A 209 57.60 -1.65 5.25
CA PRO A 209 57.69 -1.02 3.92
C PRO A 209 57.39 -1.91 2.68
N CYS A 210 57.34 -1.26 1.51
CA CYS A 210 57.78 -1.63 0.15
C CYS A 210 57.40 -2.99 -0.50
N LEU A 211 56.88 -2.92 -1.74
CA LEU A 211 57.51 -3.43 -3.00
C LEU A 211 56.54 -3.24 -4.21
N TRP A 212 56.84 -2.31 -5.14
CA TRP A 212 57.18 -2.54 -6.57
C TRP A 212 56.17 -3.40 -7.36
N LYS A 213 55.60 -3.01 -8.51
CA LYS A 213 56.32 -2.56 -9.72
C LYS A 213 55.37 -2.09 -10.87
N ASP A 214 55.72 -0.96 -11.46
CA ASP A 214 55.59 -0.49 -12.86
C ASP A 214 54.40 -0.91 -13.77
N ARG A 215 53.70 0.10 -14.32
CA ARG A 215 53.91 0.50 -15.73
C ARG A 215 53.47 1.95 -16.03
N GLN A 216 54.46 2.73 -16.49
CA GLN A 216 54.46 3.98 -17.27
C GLN A 216 53.56 3.92 -18.53
N GLU A 217 53.17 4.96 -19.28
CA GLU A 217 53.47 6.40 -19.37
C GLU A 217 52.47 7.05 -20.37
N LEU A 218 52.57 8.39 -20.50
CA LEU A 218 52.11 9.31 -21.58
C LEU A 218 50.74 9.97 -21.40
N THR A 219 50.56 11.30 -21.45
CA THR A 219 51.47 12.47 -21.38
C THR A 219 50.58 13.73 -21.31
N ARG A 220 50.99 14.74 -20.51
CA ARG A 220 50.97 16.21 -20.73
C ARG A 220 49.73 16.83 -21.43
N GLY A 221 49.01 17.82 -20.90
CA GLY A 221 49.28 18.79 -19.84
C GLY A 221 48.87 20.20 -20.28
N ARG A 222 48.26 20.99 -19.40
CA ARG A 222 48.47 22.45 -19.28
C ARG A 222 47.83 23.01 -18.02
N ALA A 223 48.63 23.79 -17.30
CA ALA A 223 48.29 24.54 -16.10
C ALA A 223 47.60 25.88 -16.43
N PHE A 224 46.74 26.41 -15.54
CA PHE A 224 47.03 27.63 -14.75
C PHE A 224 45.94 27.93 -13.71
N ARG A 225 46.32 28.80 -12.77
CA ARG A 225 45.77 29.09 -11.42
C ARG A 225 44.57 30.04 -11.35
N GLY A 226 43.86 29.94 -10.23
CA GLY A 226 43.13 31.04 -9.54
C GLY A 226 41.66 30.70 -9.30
N LEU A 227 41.00 30.98 -8.18
CA LEU A 227 41.30 31.75 -6.97
C LEU A 227 40.22 31.41 -5.92
N LEU A 228 40.60 31.36 -4.64
CA LEU A 228 39.72 31.30 -3.46
C LEU A 228 38.74 32.48 -3.36
N ARG A 229 37.51 32.19 -2.89
CA ARG A 229 36.44 33.00 -2.21
C ARG A 229 35.09 32.64 -2.85
N SER A 230 34.02 32.28 -2.14
CA SER A 230 33.47 32.89 -0.93
C SER A 230 32.40 31.98 -0.31
N LEU A 231 32.63 31.53 0.92
CA LEU A 231 31.55 31.18 1.87
C LEU A 231 31.01 32.48 2.47
N ARG A 232 29.70 32.71 2.38
CA ARG A 232 28.99 33.60 3.30
C ARG A 232 27.52 33.20 3.42
N GLU A 233 27.16 33.05 4.69
CA GLU A 233 25.84 32.92 5.31
C GLU A 233 24.71 33.67 4.59
N VAL A 234 23.58 32.98 4.42
CA VAL A 234 22.26 33.61 4.38
C VAL A 234 21.44 33.02 5.53
N SER A 235 21.24 33.86 6.54
CA SER A 235 20.29 33.66 7.63
C SER A 235 19.08 34.56 7.36
N SER A 236 17.97 33.99 6.88
CA SER A 236 16.60 34.44 7.18
C SER A 236 15.61 33.51 6.46
N ILE A 237 14.86 32.73 7.22
CA ILE A 237 13.67 32.04 6.76
C ILE A 237 12.55 33.08 6.82
N ASP A 238 12.17 33.60 5.66
CA ASP A 238 10.83 34.15 5.44
C ASP A 238 10.08 33.14 4.56
N SER A 239 8.84 32.86 4.96
CA SER A 239 7.94 31.87 4.38
C SER A 239 7.87 31.93 2.84
N LEU A 240 8.52 30.99 2.19
CA LEU A 240 8.26 30.65 0.79
C LEU A 240 7.16 29.58 0.79
N SER A 241 5.96 29.99 0.36
CA SER A 241 5.01 29.10 -0.30
C SER A 241 5.74 28.50 -1.51
N SER A 242 6.29 27.31 -1.36
CA SER A 242 6.96 26.58 -2.42
C SER A 242 5.92 26.01 -3.39
N THR A 243 5.51 26.82 -4.37
CA THR A 243 5.10 26.27 -5.66
C THR A 243 6.32 25.61 -6.27
N ILE A 244 6.39 24.28 -6.17
CA ILE A 244 7.35 23.46 -6.91
C ILE A 244 7.00 23.62 -8.40
N PRO A 245 7.91 24.14 -9.25
CA PRO A 245 7.60 24.37 -10.65
C PRO A 245 7.74 23.05 -11.45
N SER A 246 6.62 22.51 -11.93
CA SER A 246 6.49 21.62 -13.11
C SER A 246 7.13 20.20 -13.00
N PRO A 247 6.78 19.24 -13.90
CA PRO A 247 6.80 17.80 -13.63
C PRO A 247 8.21 17.23 -13.80
N TRP A 248 8.86 16.86 -12.71
CA TRP A 248 10.12 16.13 -12.79
C TRP A 248 10.04 14.94 -11.84
N ILE A 249 10.27 13.74 -12.37
CA ILE A 249 10.55 12.58 -11.54
C ILE A 249 11.92 12.77 -10.90
N ILE A 250 11.91 12.69 -9.57
CA ILE A 250 13.11 12.79 -8.75
C ILE A 250 13.74 11.41 -8.69
N VAL A 251 15.02 11.30 -9.10
CA VAL A 251 15.81 10.09 -8.90
C VAL A 251 16.51 10.15 -7.56
N TRP A 252 16.22 9.16 -6.72
CA TRP A 252 16.87 9.03 -5.43
C TRP A 252 18.23 8.39 -5.64
N HIS A 253 19.23 9.23 -5.86
CA HIS A 253 20.61 8.84 -5.65
C HIS A 253 20.95 9.11 -4.19
N TRP A 254 21.10 8.03 -3.45
CA TRP A 254 21.28 8.03 -1.99
C TRP A 254 22.73 8.42 -1.63
N ASP A 255 23.18 9.59 -2.09
CA ASP A 255 24.55 10.04 -1.84
C ASP A 255 24.81 10.30 -0.35
N ASN A 256 23.77 10.39 0.49
CA ASN A 256 23.91 10.32 1.95
C ASN A 256 22.72 9.61 2.61
N ALA A 257 23.06 8.73 3.56
CA ALA A 257 22.28 8.28 4.73
C ALA A 257 20.88 8.91 4.88
N PHE A 258 19.82 8.15 4.68
CA PHE A 258 18.57 8.51 5.34
C PHE A 258 18.72 8.19 6.83
N ILE A 259 18.62 9.23 7.64
CA ILE A 259 18.49 9.12 9.09
C ILE A 259 17.12 9.68 9.39
N PHE A 260 16.25 8.85 9.95
CA PHE A 260 15.02 9.31 10.56
C PHE A 260 15.09 9.14 12.07
N ASP A 261 14.51 10.09 12.78
CA ASP A 261 14.25 9.99 14.20
C ASP A 261 12.81 10.43 14.47
N PHE A 262 12.14 9.76 15.40
CA PHE A 262 10.99 10.38 16.04
C PHE A 262 11.49 11.42 17.04
N VAL A 263 10.89 12.59 16.99
CA VAL A 263 11.19 13.70 17.89
C VAL A 263 9.92 14.14 18.60
N VAL A 264 10.06 14.67 19.81
CA VAL A 264 8.99 15.31 20.55
C VAL A 264 9.30 16.80 20.69
N ASP A 265 8.27 17.64 20.57
CA ASP A 265 8.39 19.08 20.81
C ASP A 265 8.76 19.32 22.28
N ASP A 266 9.78 20.13 22.55
CA ASP A 266 10.06 20.58 23.90
C ASP A 266 8.90 21.46 24.38
N PRO A 267 8.21 21.13 25.49
CA PRO A 267 7.11 21.94 26.02
C PRO A 267 7.52 23.38 26.36
N ASN A 268 8.81 23.68 26.48
CA ASN A 268 9.35 25.02 26.72
C ASN A 268 9.69 25.79 25.43
N GLY A 269 9.53 25.17 24.26
CA GLY A 269 9.81 25.78 22.95
C GLY A 269 11.28 25.87 22.59
N GLU A 270 12.17 25.09 23.23
CA GLU A 270 13.62 25.12 22.96
C GLU A 270 14.06 24.23 21.77
N GLY A 271 13.13 23.55 21.12
CA GLY A 271 13.39 22.74 19.92
C GLY A 271 12.65 21.40 19.95
N VAL A 272 13.17 20.43 19.19
CA VAL A 272 12.69 19.05 19.17
C VAL A 272 13.79 18.12 19.66
N THR A 273 13.46 17.14 20.49
CA THR A 273 14.41 16.16 21.05
C THR A 273 14.11 14.77 20.50
N PRO A 274 15.14 13.97 20.14
CA PRO A 274 14.94 12.56 19.77
C PRO A 274 14.24 11.80 20.90
N VAL A 275 13.24 11.00 20.54
CA VAL A 275 12.52 10.14 21.47
C VAL A 275 13.40 8.92 21.79
N PRO A 276 13.51 8.47 23.05
CA PRO A 276 14.14 7.20 23.39
C PRO A 276 13.30 5.96 22.99
N THR A 277 13.94 4.85 22.58
CA THR A 277 13.27 3.59 22.19
C THR A 277 12.46 2.94 23.30
N ASN A 278 12.90 3.09 24.55
CA ASN A 278 12.13 2.67 25.71
C ASN A 278 10.93 3.58 26.06
N GLN A 279 10.67 4.63 25.26
CA GLN A 279 9.46 5.45 25.35
C GLN A 279 8.56 5.26 24.15
N LEU A 280 9.13 5.23 22.95
CA LEU A 280 8.39 4.97 21.72
C LEU A 280 9.13 3.92 20.92
N TYR A 281 8.47 2.80 20.72
CA TYR A 281 8.98 1.68 19.97
C TYR A 281 8.38 1.66 18.58
N ILE A 282 9.22 1.51 17.55
CA ILE A 282 8.74 1.31 16.19
C ILE A 282 8.65 -0.20 16.02
N HIS A 283 7.46 -0.78 16.13
CA HIS A 283 7.30 -2.22 16.03
C HIS A 283 7.41 -2.66 14.56
N HIS A 284 6.60 -2.10 13.66
CA HIS A 284 6.67 -2.42 12.24
C HIS A 284 6.99 -1.19 11.41
N LEU A 285 7.90 -1.36 10.46
CA LEU A 285 8.21 -0.38 9.43
C LEU A 285 8.13 -1.08 8.08
N ALA A 286 7.03 -0.84 7.36
CA ALA A 286 6.80 -1.40 6.03
C ALA A 286 6.56 -0.26 5.05
N GLY A 287 7.21 -0.31 3.90
CA GLY A 287 7.04 0.72 2.90
C GLY A 287 7.78 0.40 1.63
N ARG A 288 7.48 1.16 0.58
CA ARG A 288 8.27 1.08 -0.65
C ARG A 288 9.58 1.81 -0.49
N VAL A 289 9.61 2.93 0.20
CA VAL A 289 10.86 3.65 0.44
C VAL A 289 11.73 2.85 1.41
N VAL A 290 13.02 2.74 1.08
CA VAL A 290 14.04 1.99 1.83
C VAL A 290 14.33 2.74 3.14
N PHE A 291 13.41 2.64 4.10
CA PHE A 291 13.52 3.24 5.43
C PHE A 291 13.85 2.13 6.42
N ALA A 292 15.06 2.09 6.98
CA ALA A 292 15.48 1.19 8.06
C ALA A 292 14.82 -0.20 8.06
N GLN A 293 14.63 -0.76 6.85
CA GLN A 293 13.73 -1.87 6.64
C GLN A 293 14.39 -3.05 7.25
N GLY A 294 13.99 -3.42 8.45
CA GLY A 294 14.65 -4.52 9.11
C GLY A 294 14.64 -4.53 10.61
N ALA A 295 14.39 -3.39 11.23
CA ALA A 295 14.56 -3.29 12.65
C ALA A 295 13.41 -2.51 13.26
N GLU A 296 13.01 -2.97 14.44
CA GLU A 296 12.15 -2.24 15.36
C GLU A 296 12.85 -0.98 15.95
N SER A 297 13.79 -0.40 15.19
CA SER A 297 14.85 0.47 15.68
C SER A 297 14.55 1.94 15.54
N MET A 298 15.01 2.71 16.52
CA MET A 298 15.22 4.15 16.36
C MET A 298 16.72 4.45 16.27
N GLY A 299 17.13 5.12 15.21
CA GLY A 299 18.50 5.58 15.01
C GLY A 299 19.45 4.52 14.46
N GLN A 300 19.28 4.14 13.18
CA GLN A 300 20.34 3.44 12.45
C GLN A 300 21.64 4.25 12.54
N ALA A 301 22.65 3.68 13.20
CA ALA A 301 23.97 4.31 13.32
C ALA A 301 24.76 4.26 12.00
N ALA A 302 24.39 3.34 11.10
CA ALA A 302 24.98 3.20 9.79
C ALA A 302 23.99 3.77 8.74
N PRO A 303 24.42 4.75 7.92
CA PRO A 303 23.72 5.12 6.70
C PRO A 303 23.29 3.90 5.90
N ASP A 304 22.04 3.86 5.43
CA ASP A 304 21.75 3.05 4.25
C ASP A 304 22.67 3.55 3.13
N ALA A 305 23.55 2.66 2.65
CA ALA A 305 24.46 2.99 1.56
C ALA A 305 23.62 3.34 0.31
N PRO A 306 24.15 4.13 -0.63
CA PRO A 306 23.53 4.19 -1.94
C PRO A 306 23.54 2.84 -2.64
N PHE A 307 22.54 2.62 -3.48
CA PHE A 307 22.67 1.63 -4.53
C PHE A 307 23.79 2.09 -5.49
N PRO A 308 24.69 1.19 -5.92
CA PRO A 308 25.73 1.57 -6.87
C PRO A 308 25.08 1.97 -8.20
N GLU A 309 25.70 2.90 -8.94
CA GLU A 309 25.25 3.19 -10.30
C GLU A 309 25.32 1.92 -11.17
N PRO A 310 24.36 1.71 -12.10
CA PRO A 310 23.29 2.63 -12.50
C PRO A 310 21.96 2.39 -11.76
N TYR A 311 21.96 1.74 -10.59
CA TYR A 311 20.72 1.36 -9.90
C TYR A 311 20.18 2.49 -9.02
N ALA A 312 18.92 2.83 -9.18
CA ALA A 312 18.26 3.84 -8.34
C ALA A 312 16.77 3.53 -8.16
N ARG A 313 16.11 4.29 -7.29
CA ARG A 313 14.66 4.24 -7.14
C ARG A 313 14.04 5.51 -7.68
N PHE A 314 13.00 5.37 -8.49
CA PHE A 314 12.22 6.49 -9.01
C PHE A 314 11.04 6.79 -8.07
N THR A 315 10.77 8.08 -7.80
CA THR A 315 9.52 8.49 -7.14
C THR A 315 8.60 9.20 -8.10
N GLY A 316 7.32 8.83 -8.05
CA GLY A 316 6.28 9.36 -8.92
C GLY A 316 5.11 8.40 -8.88
N ASN A 317 5.35 7.15 -9.28
CA ASN A 317 4.30 6.15 -9.51
C ASN A 317 4.18 5.15 -8.36
N ASP A 318 2.99 5.09 -7.78
CA ASP A 318 2.48 4.10 -6.84
C ASP A 318 3.23 3.88 -5.51
N GLY A 319 2.51 4.17 -4.42
CA GLY A 319 2.72 3.47 -3.15
C GLY A 319 3.94 3.91 -2.34
N GLY A 320 4.38 5.16 -2.44
CA GLY A 320 5.34 5.78 -1.51
C GLY A 320 4.84 5.90 -0.05
N GLY A 321 3.82 5.11 0.33
CA GLY A 321 3.37 4.98 1.70
C GLY A 321 4.45 4.33 2.55
N THR A 322 4.59 4.85 3.76
CA THR A 322 5.35 4.21 4.82
C THR A 322 4.39 3.99 5.97
N ILE A 323 4.28 2.73 6.36
CA ILE A 323 3.44 2.28 7.45
C ILE A 323 4.34 2.18 8.66
N PHE A 324 3.95 2.89 9.73
CA PHE A 324 4.56 2.82 11.03
C PHE A 324 3.57 2.19 11.99
N HIS A 325 3.97 1.11 12.64
CA HIS A 325 3.29 0.61 13.82
C HIS A 325 4.12 1.03 15.03
N LEU A 326 3.59 1.96 15.82
CA LEU A 326 4.28 2.55 16.96
C LEU A 326 3.66 2.05 18.26
N ILE A 327 4.50 1.67 19.23
CA ILE A 327 4.09 1.28 20.58
C ILE A 327 4.65 2.27 21.58
N ASP A 328 3.76 2.88 22.36
CA ASP A 328 4.14 3.74 23.48
C ASP A 328 4.49 2.89 24.70
N LEU A 329 5.76 2.98 25.12
CA LEU A 329 6.32 2.23 26.25
C LEU A 329 6.47 3.10 27.50
N ARG A 330 5.97 4.34 27.50
CA ARG A 330 6.01 5.18 28.69
C ARG A 330 5.21 4.54 29.81
N GLU A 331 5.81 4.48 30.99
CA GLU A 331 5.18 3.93 32.20
C GLU A 331 4.85 2.43 32.10
N VAL A 332 5.41 1.73 31.11
CA VAL A 332 5.26 0.27 30.95
C VAL A 332 6.37 -0.45 31.72
N ASP A 333 6.00 -1.14 32.79
CA ASP A 333 6.93 -1.94 33.60
C ASP A 333 7.40 -3.21 32.87
N ASP A 334 6.48 -3.89 32.16
CA ASP A 334 6.74 -5.11 31.39
C ASP A 334 6.76 -4.81 29.89
N TRP A 335 7.78 -4.06 29.48
CA TRP A 335 7.93 -3.61 28.09
C TRP A 335 8.01 -4.78 27.11
N LEU A 336 8.61 -5.91 27.50
CA LEU A 336 8.79 -7.06 26.62
C LEU A 336 7.45 -7.68 26.23
N SER A 337 6.58 -7.92 27.23
CA SER A 337 5.23 -8.40 26.95
C SER A 337 4.41 -7.40 26.13
N CYS A 338 4.66 -6.09 26.28
CA CYS A 338 3.99 -5.05 25.52
C CYS A 338 4.43 -5.03 24.05
N ILE A 339 5.73 -5.03 23.76
CA ILE A 339 6.22 -5.01 22.38
C ILE A 339 5.94 -6.30 21.62
N GLU A 340 5.89 -7.44 22.32
CA GLU A 340 5.49 -8.72 21.70
C GLU A 340 3.96 -8.88 21.59
N CYS A 341 3.21 -7.82 21.94
CA CYS A 341 1.75 -7.79 22.07
C CYS A 341 1.23 -9.09 22.72
N ARG A 342 1.76 -9.46 23.88
CA ARG A 342 1.29 -10.64 24.62
C ARG A 342 -0.10 -10.37 25.18
N CYS A 343 -1.10 -11.11 24.71
CA CYS A 343 -2.44 -11.06 25.27
C CYS A 343 -2.41 -11.45 26.76
N PRO A 344 -2.93 -10.62 27.68
CA PRO A 344 -3.15 -11.06 29.05
C PRO A 344 -4.16 -12.22 29.03
N PRO A 345 -3.89 -13.31 29.77
CA PRO A 345 -4.81 -14.45 29.78
C PRO A 345 -6.18 -14.00 30.30
N GLN A 346 -7.25 -14.42 29.62
CA GLN A 346 -8.60 -14.26 30.15
C GLN A 346 -8.67 -14.97 31.52
N SER A 347 -9.01 -14.20 32.55
CA SER A 347 -9.06 -14.54 33.98
C SER A 347 -8.81 -16.02 34.35
N GLY A 348 -7.57 -16.34 34.73
CA GLY A 348 -7.24 -17.57 35.49
C GLY A 348 -6.49 -18.67 34.75
N GLN A 349 -6.16 -18.51 33.47
CA GLN A 349 -5.25 -19.41 32.74
C GLN A 349 -3.84 -18.84 32.74
N THR A 350 -2.80 -19.69 32.76
CA THR A 350 -1.44 -19.25 32.44
C THR A 350 -1.26 -19.26 30.92
N TYR A 351 -0.40 -18.39 30.38
CA TYR A 351 -0.03 -18.39 28.95
C TYR A 351 0.37 -19.80 28.43
N LEU A 352 0.90 -20.65 29.31
CA LEU A 352 1.26 -22.04 29.05
C LEU A 352 0.06 -23.03 29.04
N ASP A 353 -1.01 -22.74 29.78
CA ASP A 353 -2.20 -23.59 29.81
C ASP A 353 -2.97 -23.52 28.48
N THR A 354 -2.89 -22.39 27.77
CA THR A 354 -3.55 -22.16 26.47
C THR A 354 -2.78 -22.73 25.28
N LEU A 355 -1.44 -22.80 25.35
CA LEU A 355 -0.59 -23.47 24.35
C LEU A 355 -0.75 -24.99 24.35
N THR A 356 -1.16 -25.58 25.49
CA THR A 356 -1.23 -27.04 25.65
C THR A 356 -2.65 -27.63 25.53
N GLY A 357 -3.68 -26.80 25.37
CA GLY A 357 -5.04 -27.28 25.14
C GLY A 357 -6.02 -26.21 24.67
N THR A 358 -6.56 -26.41 23.46
CA THR A 358 -7.82 -25.83 22.93
C THR A 358 -7.83 -24.49 22.17
N GLY A 359 -6.67 -23.87 21.87
CA GLY A 359 -6.59 -22.84 20.82
C GLY A 359 -7.01 -21.42 21.24
N ASN A 360 -6.50 -20.45 20.48
CA ASN A 360 -6.82 -19.02 20.49
C ASN A 360 -6.40 -18.18 21.71
N VAL A 361 -5.13 -18.26 22.12
CA VAL A 361 -4.48 -17.04 22.65
C VAL A 361 -3.16 -16.85 21.91
N THR A 362 -3.25 -16.16 20.78
CA THR A 362 -2.13 -15.67 19.99
C THR A 362 -1.61 -14.37 20.61
N GLY A 363 -0.30 -14.10 20.52
CA GLY A 363 0.22 -12.73 20.62
C GLY A 363 -0.09 -11.94 19.35
N GLY A 364 0.52 -10.77 19.19
CA GLY A 364 0.39 -9.95 17.97
C GLY A 364 -0.58 -8.78 18.09
N VAL A 365 -0.65 -7.95 17.04
CA VAL A 365 -1.33 -6.63 17.07
C VAL A 365 -2.77 -6.67 17.61
N SER A 366 -3.49 -7.77 17.45
CA SER A 366 -4.84 -7.98 17.99
C SER A 366 -4.92 -7.89 19.52
N CYS A 367 -3.83 -8.15 20.24
CA CYS A 367 -3.74 -8.04 21.69
C CYS A 367 -3.51 -6.61 22.18
N CYS A 368 -3.13 -5.70 21.28
CA CYS A 368 -2.79 -4.31 21.56
C CYS A 368 -4.01 -3.37 21.45
N SER A 369 -5.23 -3.92 21.41
CA SER A 369 -6.50 -3.17 21.27
C SER A 369 -6.97 -2.46 22.54
N ASN A 370 -6.33 -2.70 23.69
CA ASN A 370 -6.69 -2.03 24.93
C ASN A 370 -5.97 -0.68 24.96
N CYS A 371 -6.71 0.37 24.60
CA CYS A 371 -6.29 1.75 24.75
C CYS A 371 -5.64 1.91 26.13
N THR A 372 -4.38 2.33 26.18
CA THR A 372 -3.82 2.86 27.42
C THR A 372 -4.78 3.96 27.87
N ASP A 373 -5.31 3.85 29.09
CA ASP A 373 -6.08 4.93 29.73
C ASP A 373 -5.13 6.14 29.81
N LEU A 374 -5.10 6.96 28.74
CA LEU A 374 -4.26 8.15 28.63
C LEU A 374 -4.80 9.21 29.60
N THR A 375 -4.53 8.98 30.88
CA THR A 375 -4.63 9.95 31.97
C THR A 375 -3.41 10.88 32.01
N GLY A 376 -2.54 10.80 30.98
CA GLY A 376 -1.36 11.64 30.77
C GLY A 376 -1.52 12.70 29.67
N PRO A 377 -0.56 13.63 29.55
CA PRO A 377 -0.54 14.59 28.47
C PRO A 377 -0.36 13.89 27.11
N THR A 378 -1.18 14.27 26.14
CA THR A 378 -0.95 13.95 24.72
C THR A 378 0.42 14.49 24.32
N LEU A 379 1.27 13.63 23.76
CA LEU A 379 2.53 14.03 23.15
C LEU A 379 2.38 13.99 21.64
N ASP A 380 2.80 15.08 20.99
CA ASP A 380 2.88 15.12 19.54
C ASP A 380 4.26 14.62 19.13
N TYR A 381 4.31 13.38 18.63
CA TYR A 381 5.50 12.85 17.99
C TYR A 381 5.58 13.35 16.56
N ARG A 382 6.78 13.71 16.11
CA ARG A 382 7.06 14.09 14.73
C ARG A 382 8.16 13.21 14.19
N MET A 383 7.99 12.70 12.99
CA MET A 383 9.09 12.08 12.27
C MET A 383 9.93 13.18 11.61
N ARG A 384 11.23 13.20 11.91
CA ARG A 384 12.20 14.03 11.22
C ARG A 384 13.10 13.13 10.39
N TYR A 385 13.24 13.43 9.11
CA TYR A 385 14.03 12.65 8.17
C TYR A 385 14.78 13.56 7.20
N ASN A 386 15.94 13.09 6.74
CA ASN A 386 16.72 13.75 5.70
C ASN A 386 16.71 12.91 4.43
N VAL A 387 16.69 13.62 3.30
CA VAL A 387 16.22 13.11 2.04
C VAL A 387 17.19 13.61 0.98
N THR A 388 17.96 12.71 0.35
CA THR A 388 18.93 13.08 -0.71
C THR A 388 18.51 12.52 -2.06
N TYR A 389 18.42 13.41 -3.04
CA TYR A 389 18.05 13.07 -4.42
C TYR A 389 18.92 13.83 -5.41
N ARG A 390 18.91 13.36 -6.66
CA ARG A 390 19.43 14.10 -7.81
C ARG A 390 18.44 14.06 -8.96
N GLU A 391 18.46 15.09 -9.78
CA GLU A 391 17.75 15.07 -11.05
C GLU A 391 18.56 14.24 -12.05
N LEU A 392 17.88 13.51 -12.94
CA LEU A 392 18.55 12.92 -14.09
C LEU A 392 18.88 14.04 -15.07
N ALA A 393 20.17 14.30 -15.28
CA ALA A 393 20.58 15.27 -16.27
C ALA A 393 20.35 14.70 -17.68
N GLU A 394 19.84 15.52 -18.60
CA GLU A 394 19.73 15.15 -20.02
C GLU A 394 21.07 14.68 -20.62
N GLU A 395 22.18 15.24 -20.13
CA GLU A 395 23.54 14.86 -20.54
C GLU A 395 23.93 13.43 -20.11
N GLU A 396 23.22 12.84 -19.15
CA GLU A 396 23.37 11.46 -18.68
C GLU A 396 22.36 10.50 -19.33
N SER A 397 21.49 10.99 -20.24
CA SER A 397 20.42 10.19 -20.89
C SER A 397 20.90 8.99 -21.70
N ASP A 398 22.18 8.95 -22.09
CA ASP A 398 22.76 7.82 -22.82
C ASP A 398 22.98 6.58 -21.91
N GLU A 399 23.01 6.74 -20.59
CA GLU A 399 23.18 5.65 -19.63
C GLU A 399 21.88 5.41 -18.85
N PRO A 400 21.12 4.34 -19.15
CA PRO A 400 19.83 4.12 -18.52
C PRO A 400 20.00 3.78 -17.04
N VAL A 401 19.20 4.42 -16.19
CA VAL A 401 19.16 4.17 -14.75
C VAL A 401 18.19 3.03 -14.48
N VAL A 402 18.67 1.97 -13.83
CA VAL A 402 17.89 0.76 -13.60
C VAL A 402 17.10 0.90 -12.31
N ASP A 403 15.78 0.72 -12.37
CA ASP A 403 14.94 0.78 -11.17
C ASP A 403 15.30 -0.35 -10.19
N VAL A 404 14.99 -0.15 -8.92
CA VAL A 404 15.21 -1.15 -7.87
C VAL A 404 13.87 -1.67 -7.37
N ASP A 405 13.65 -2.97 -7.57
CA ASP A 405 12.49 -3.68 -7.07
C ASP A 405 12.74 -4.26 -5.67
N LEU A 406 11.70 -4.29 -4.84
CA LEU A 406 11.71 -4.89 -3.52
C LEU A 406 10.94 -6.22 -3.53
N LEU A 407 11.65 -7.28 -3.18
CA LEU A 407 11.12 -8.63 -2.98
C LEU A 407 11.11 -8.98 -1.50
N VAL A 408 10.10 -9.73 -1.07
CA VAL A 408 9.91 -10.13 0.33
C VAL A 408 9.78 -11.64 0.44
N ALA A 409 10.47 -12.25 1.40
CA ALA A 409 10.26 -13.64 1.80
C ALA A 409 9.89 -13.72 3.28
N ASP A 410 8.90 -14.55 3.61
CA ASP A 410 8.43 -14.82 4.98
C ASP A 410 8.92 -16.19 5.47
N ILE A 411 9.44 -16.29 6.69
CA ILE A 411 9.85 -17.57 7.29
C ILE A 411 8.69 -18.29 7.99
N ALA A 412 7.61 -17.59 8.38
CA ALA A 412 6.50 -18.14 9.16
C ALA A 412 5.87 -19.42 8.57
N PRO A 413 5.80 -19.61 7.24
CA PRO A 413 5.31 -20.86 6.66
C PRO A 413 6.15 -22.11 7.04
N ALA A 414 7.37 -21.95 7.58
CA ALA A 414 8.15 -23.07 8.12
C ALA A 414 7.51 -23.71 9.37
N VAL A 415 6.56 -23.02 10.00
CA VAL A 415 5.81 -23.49 11.18
C VAL A 415 4.28 -23.39 10.96
N ASP A 416 3.85 -23.44 9.70
CA ASP A 416 2.43 -23.35 9.28
C ASP A 416 1.72 -22.07 9.74
N MET A 417 2.48 -20.97 9.87
CA MET A 417 1.98 -19.64 10.22
C MET A 417 2.18 -18.65 9.06
N GLN A 418 1.66 -17.43 9.20
CA GLN A 418 1.82 -16.35 8.23
C GLN A 418 2.16 -15.05 8.96
N LEU A 419 3.11 -14.30 8.43
CA LEU A 419 3.58 -12.99 8.91
C LEU A 419 4.28 -13.02 10.28
N GLU A 420 3.56 -13.45 11.32
CA GLU A 420 4.02 -13.54 12.70
C GLU A 420 3.98 -14.99 13.19
N TYR A 421 4.92 -15.34 14.06
CA TYR A 421 4.94 -16.64 14.74
C TYR A 421 5.53 -16.51 16.14
N ASP A 422 5.29 -17.51 16.97
CA ASP A 422 5.88 -17.57 18.31
C ASP A 422 7.19 -18.35 18.30
N VAL A 423 8.12 -17.96 19.17
CA VAL A 423 9.34 -18.71 19.50
C VAL A 423 9.12 -19.38 20.85
N PRO A 424 8.75 -20.68 20.89
CA PRO A 424 8.66 -21.40 22.15
C PRO A 424 10.00 -21.45 22.88
N SER A 425 9.96 -21.60 24.20
CA SER A 425 11.16 -21.91 24.96
C SER A 425 11.81 -23.20 24.43
N PHE A 426 13.14 -23.26 24.41
CA PHE A 426 13.92 -24.30 23.71
C PHE A 426 13.47 -25.75 23.95
N ASN A 427 13.07 -26.08 25.19
CA ASN A 427 12.63 -27.43 25.54
C ASN A 427 11.26 -27.83 24.93
N LEU A 428 10.52 -26.87 24.40
CA LEU A 428 9.23 -27.04 23.73
C LEU A 428 9.37 -27.03 22.20
N LEU A 429 10.53 -26.66 21.67
CA LEU A 429 10.80 -26.73 20.24
C LEU A 429 10.85 -28.19 19.77
N THR A 430 10.35 -28.45 18.56
CA THR A 430 10.57 -29.74 17.91
C THR A 430 12.08 -29.92 17.64
N PRO A 431 12.61 -31.16 17.67
CA PRO A 431 14.04 -31.39 17.48
C PRO A 431 14.62 -30.83 16.16
N GLU A 432 13.78 -30.68 15.12
CA GLU A 432 14.20 -30.12 13.83
C GLU A 432 14.43 -28.60 13.89
N HIS A 433 13.76 -27.90 14.80
CA HIS A 433 13.88 -26.45 14.99
C HIS A 433 14.89 -26.08 16.08
N GLN A 434 15.56 -27.06 16.70
CA GLN A 434 16.58 -26.81 17.72
C GLN A 434 17.97 -26.66 17.10
N ALA A 435 18.61 -25.51 17.34
CA ALA A 435 20.02 -25.27 17.06
C ALA A 435 20.85 -25.16 18.36
N GLU A 436 22.18 -25.21 18.23
CA GLU A 436 23.08 -25.11 19.37
C GLU A 436 22.87 -23.78 20.11
N GLY A 437 22.91 -23.81 21.46
CA GLY A 437 22.90 -22.58 22.26
C GLY A 437 21.51 -22.01 22.59
N TYR A 438 20.49 -22.85 22.74
CA TYR A 438 19.11 -22.43 23.01
C TYR A 438 18.51 -21.59 21.87
N ILE A 439 18.79 -21.96 20.62
CA ILE A 439 18.34 -21.23 19.43
C ILE A 439 17.20 -22.02 18.76
N GLN A 440 16.13 -21.31 18.40
CA GLN A 440 15.19 -21.77 17.39
C GLN A 440 15.75 -21.44 16.02
N ARG A 441 15.83 -22.43 15.13
CA ARG A 441 16.21 -22.25 13.73
C ARG A 441 15.06 -22.71 12.85
N LEU A 442 14.56 -21.80 12.03
CA LEU A 442 13.57 -22.09 10.99
C LEU A 442 14.25 -22.01 9.63
N GLU A 443 13.85 -22.89 8.71
CA GLU A 443 14.36 -22.89 7.35
C GLU A 443 13.26 -23.13 6.31
N ARG A 444 13.36 -22.45 5.18
CA ARG A 444 12.57 -22.73 3.97
C ARG A 444 13.52 -22.94 2.79
N VAL A 445 13.21 -23.92 1.94
CA VAL A 445 13.98 -24.21 0.72
C VAL A 445 13.05 -24.24 -0.48
N ALA A 446 13.22 -23.29 -1.39
CA ALA A 446 12.44 -23.18 -2.62
C ALA A 446 13.29 -22.54 -3.74
N PRO A 447 12.88 -22.64 -5.02
CA PRO A 447 13.34 -21.73 -6.06
C PRO A 447 13.19 -20.26 -5.65
N PHE A 448 14.11 -19.39 -6.06
CA PHE A 448 14.11 -17.98 -5.68
C PHE A 448 12.78 -17.28 -6.06
N ASN A 449 12.27 -17.51 -7.27
CA ASN A 449 10.99 -16.99 -7.74
C ASN A 449 9.75 -17.53 -7.01
N GLU A 450 9.85 -18.66 -6.31
CA GLU A 450 8.78 -19.21 -5.47
C GLU A 450 8.93 -18.77 -4.00
N MET A 451 10.16 -18.51 -3.55
CA MET A 451 10.45 -18.04 -2.20
C MET A 451 10.01 -16.59 -1.98
N PHE A 452 10.21 -15.76 -3.00
CA PHE A 452 10.03 -14.32 -2.93
C PHE A 452 8.78 -13.88 -3.67
N GLN A 453 8.01 -13.01 -3.02
CA GLN A 453 6.85 -12.35 -3.61
C GLN A 453 7.18 -10.87 -3.87
N VAL A 454 6.50 -10.30 -4.86
CA VAL A 454 6.60 -8.88 -5.17
C VAL A 454 5.65 -8.13 -4.24
N ARG A 455 6.16 -7.12 -3.53
CA ARG A 455 5.44 -6.35 -2.51
C ARG A 455 5.10 -7.18 -1.25
N PHE A 456 4.68 -6.49 -0.20
CA PHE A 456 4.41 -7.05 1.13
C PHE A 456 3.16 -7.97 1.17
N PHE A 457 2.31 -7.96 0.14
CA PHE A 457 1.00 -8.64 0.10
C PHE A 457 0.80 -9.53 -1.15
N ALA A 458 1.75 -10.42 -1.44
CA ALA A 458 1.57 -11.54 -2.39
C ALA A 458 1.36 -11.20 -3.88
N GLY A 459 2.07 -10.19 -4.41
CA GLY A 459 2.16 -10.04 -5.87
C GLY A 459 2.95 -11.21 -6.51
N PRO A 460 2.53 -11.73 -7.67
CA PRO A 460 3.29 -12.75 -8.39
C PRO A 460 4.69 -12.21 -8.73
N TYR A 461 5.67 -13.10 -8.71
CA TYR A 461 7.04 -12.77 -9.10
C TYR A 461 7.07 -12.26 -10.56
N ASN A 462 7.52 -11.03 -10.77
CA ASN A 462 7.57 -10.37 -12.09
C ASN A 462 8.98 -9.90 -12.48
N CYS A 463 10.02 -10.33 -11.77
CA CYS A 463 11.40 -9.97 -12.08
C CYS A 463 12.01 -10.87 -13.19
N PRO A 464 13.16 -10.49 -13.77
CA PRO A 464 13.82 -11.26 -14.83
C PRO A 464 14.26 -12.67 -14.41
N ASP A 465 14.45 -13.56 -15.40
CA ASP A 465 14.98 -14.93 -15.21
C ASP A 465 16.38 -14.96 -14.58
N GLU A 466 17.18 -13.91 -14.77
CA GLU A 466 18.43 -13.68 -14.04
C GLU A 466 18.25 -12.51 -13.07
N VAL A 467 18.36 -12.82 -11.78
CA VAL A 467 18.13 -11.88 -10.70
C VAL A 467 19.45 -11.28 -10.27
N ALA A 468 19.59 -9.96 -10.39
CA ALA A 468 20.73 -9.23 -9.85
C ALA A 468 20.39 -8.69 -8.45
N ILE A 469 20.85 -9.39 -7.41
CA ILE A 469 20.67 -8.98 -6.01
C ILE A 469 21.62 -7.83 -5.71
N LEU A 470 21.04 -6.68 -5.34
CA LEU A 470 21.74 -5.44 -5.02
C LEU A 470 21.95 -5.28 -3.51
N ARG A 471 20.94 -5.63 -2.73
CA ARG A 471 20.95 -5.48 -1.28
C ARG A 471 20.03 -6.49 -0.61
N CYS A 472 20.39 -6.88 0.61
CA CYS A 472 19.55 -7.64 1.51
C CYS A 472 19.48 -7.02 2.89
N VAL A 473 18.30 -7.09 3.51
CA VAL A 473 18.10 -6.69 4.89
C VAL A 473 16.93 -7.47 5.51
N ALA A 474 17.15 -8.03 6.69
CA ALA A 474 16.13 -8.78 7.42
C ALA A 474 15.26 -7.87 8.26
N HIS A 475 13.95 -8.12 8.31
CA HIS A 475 13.04 -7.60 9.33
C HIS A 475 12.79 -8.63 10.42
N VAL A 476 13.28 -8.26 11.61
CA VAL A 476 13.35 -9.13 12.77
C VAL A 476 12.97 -8.38 14.03
N HIS A 477 12.41 -9.11 14.99
CA HIS A 477 12.01 -8.61 16.28
C HIS A 477 13.07 -8.88 17.36
N VAL A 478 12.80 -8.42 18.58
CA VAL A 478 13.54 -8.80 19.78
C VAL A 478 13.78 -10.30 19.86
N ALA A 479 14.96 -10.69 20.34
CA ALA A 479 15.49 -12.06 20.42
C ALA A 479 15.97 -12.68 19.10
N ALA A 480 15.85 -11.99 17.96
CA ALA A 480 16.53 -12.42 16.75
C ALA A 480 18.05 -12.53 16.95
N VAL A 481 18.66 -13.55 16.36
CA VAL A 481 20.10 -13.83 16.44
C VAL A 481 20.77 -13.53 15.12
N THR A 482 20.22 -14.05 14.02
CA THR A 482 20.70 -13.83 12.66
C THR A 482 19.63 -14.29 11.66
N GLN A 483 19.69 -13.76 10.47
CA GLN A 483 18.92 -14.23 9.33
C GLN A 483 19.82 -14.25 8.10
N PHE A 484 19.70 -15.26 7.24
CA PHE A 484 20.51 -15.34 6.03
C PHE A 484 19.81 -16.08 4.90
N LEU A 485 20.25 -15.75 3.68
CA LEU A 485 19.88 -16.42 2.43
C LEU A 485 21.13 -17.06 1.85
N GLU A 486 21.05 -18.34 1.50
CA GLU A 486 22.16 -19.06 0.90
C GLU A 486 21.71 -19.96 -0.25
N ASP A 487 22.65 -20.35 -1.09
CA ASP A 487 22.45 -21.40 -2.07
C ASP A 487 22.14 -22.73 -1.35
N ALA A 488 21.01 -23.35 -1.70
CA ALA A 488 20.58 -24.57 -1.03
C ALA A 488 21.52 -25.77 -1.29
N GLU A 489 22.25 -25.76 -2.41
CA GLU A 489 23.14 -26.85 -2.83
C GLU A 489 24.58 -26.62 -2.39
N THR A 490 25.11 -25.39 -2.53
CA THR A 490 26.51 -25.08 -2.23
C THR A 490 26.73 -24.58 -0.79
N GLY A 491 25.69 -24.04 -0.15
CA GLY A 491 25.79 -23.34 1.14
C GLY A 491 26.50 -21.99 1.05
N GLU A 492 26.68 -21.44 -0.15
CA GLU A 492 27.21 -20.09 -0.35
C GLU A 492 26.18 -19.06 0.11
N ARG A 493 26.54 -18.23 1.08
CA ARG A 493 25.67 -17.17 1.57
C ARG A 493 25.60 -16.04 0.55
N PHE A 494 24.39 -15.72 0.12
CA PHE A 494 24.09 -14.53 -0.65
C PHE A 494 23.91 -13.33 0.26
N CYS A 495 23.19 -13.50 1.38
CA CYS A 495 22.82 -12.43 2.28
C CYS A 495 22.91 -12.87 3.74
N THR A 496 23.33 -11.97 4.63
CA THR A 496 23.39 -12.14 6.09
C THR A 496 22.94 -10.83 6.76
N SER A 497 22.03 -10.96 7.71
CA SER A 497 21.47 -9.85 8.47
C SER A 497 21.49 -10.18 9.95
N ASP A 498 22.32 -9.44 10.68
CA ASP A 498 22.56 -9.60 12.10
C ASP A 498 21.98 -8.40 12.87
N PRO A 499 21.09 -8.61 13.86
CA PRO A 499 20.55 -7.55 14.69
C PRO A 499 21.60 -6.98 15.65
N THR A 500 21.56 -5.67 15.85
CA THR A 500 22.34 -4.94 16.84
C THR A 500 21.44 -4.52 17.99
N TYR A 501 21.78 -4.95 19.20
CA TYR A 501 21.00 -4.63 20.39
C TYR A 501 21.54 -3.40 21.13
N GLY A 502 20.63 -2.54 21.57
CA GLY A 502 20.96 -1.41 22.42
C GLY A 502 21.50 -1.87 23.77
N THR A 503 22.45 -1.11 24.31
CA THR A 503 23.10 -1.40 25.60
C THR A 503 22.92 -0.28 26.62
N ASN A 504 22.22 0.82 26.27
CA ASN A 504 22.02 1.93 27.18
C ASN A 504 20.76 1.69 28.03
N PRO A 505 20.90 1.47 29.35
CA PRO A 505 19.77 1.16 30.23
C PRO A 505 18.73 2.28 30.29
N GLU A 506 19.09 3.53 29.97
CA GLU A 506 18.18 4.67 30.03
C GLU A 506 17.40 4.90 28.74
N THR A 507 17.80 4.30 27.61
CA THR A 507 17.21 4.64 26.30
C THR A 507 16.82 3.44 25.45
N ASN A 508 17.57 2.33 25.45
CA ASN A 508 17.38 1.26 24.47
C ASN A 508 17.96 -0.12 24.85
N ASN A 509 18.29 -0.37 26.12
CA ASN A 509 18.88 -1.65 26.52
C ASN A 509 17.95 -2.83 26.22
N GLY A 510 18.42 -3.77 25.40
CA GLY A 510 17.68 -4.98 25.04
C GLY A 510 16.76 -4.84 23.82
N PHE A 511 16.61 -3.64 23.26
CA PHE A 511 15.86 -3.41 22.02
C PHE A 511 16.73 -3.62 20.79
N VAL A 512 16.14 -4.03 19.67
CA VAL A 512 16.82 -4.03 18.37
C VAL A 512 16.99 -2.58 17.92
N THR A 513 18.24 -2.15 17.73
CA THR A 513 18.60 -0.75 17.40
C THR A 513 19.15 -0.59 15.99
N ALA A 514 19.51 -1.69 15.34
CA ALA A 514 19.81 -1.74 13.91
C ALA A 514 19.82 -3.21 13.47
N VAL A 515 19.79 -3.44 12.16
CA VAL A 515 20.09 -4.73 11.54
C VAL A 515 21.14 -4.51 10.45
N SER A 516 22.08 -5.44 10.30
CA SER A 516 23.11 -5.32 9.26
C SER A 516 22.50 -5.44 7.86
N VAL A 517 23.00 -4.60 6.96
CA VAL A 517 22.59 -4.54 5.55
C VAL A 517 23.73 -5.06 4.69
N ASP A 518 23.45 -6.07 3.88
CA ASP A 518 24.40 -6.58 2.90
C ASP A 518 24.18 -5.85 1.57
N ASN A 519 25.22 -5.19 1.08
CA ASN A 519 25.22 -4.48 -0.21
C ASN A 519 26.17 -5.20 -1.18
N HIS A 520 25.75 -5.36 -2.43
CA HIS A 520 26.52 -6.04 -3.47
C HIS A 520 26.91 -5.07 -4.58
N ASP A 521 28.22 -4.86 -4.74
CA ASP A 521 28.83 -4.15 -5.87
C ASP A 521 30.10 -4.91 -6.32
N PRO A 522 30.08 -5.61 -7.47
CA PRO A 522 28.95 -5.75 -8.38
C PRO A 522 27.79 -6.56 -7.78
N PRO A 523 26.57 -6.47 -8.36
CA PRO A 523 25.43 -7.25 -7.91
C PRO A 523 25.69 -8.76 -7.94
N ASN A 524 25.07 -9.50 -7.02
CA ASN A 524 25.12 -10.95 -7.03
C ASN A 524 24.04 -11.49 -7.98
N VAL A 525 24.45 -12.08 -9.11
CA VAL A 525 23.53 -12.54 -10.15
C VAL A 525 23.27 -14.04 -10.03
N ILE A 526 22.01 -14.43 -9.85
CA ILE A 526 21.56 -15.82 -9.76
C ILE A 526 20.37 -16.06 -10.69
N PRO A 527 20.16 -17.28 -11.21
CA PRO A 527 18.94 -17.58 -11.96
C PRO A 527 17.74 -17.60 -11.00
N ALA A 528 16.58 -17.11 -11.44
CA ALA A 528 15.36 -17.02 -10.66
C ALA A 528 14.84 -18.40 -10.20
N ASN A 529 15.16 -19.46 -10.92
CA ASN A 529 14.87 -20.84 -10.52
C ASN A 529 15.94 -21.48 -9.61
N ARG A 530 16.97 -20.73 -9.18
CA ARG A 530 17.98 -21.22 -8.24
C ARG A 530 17.30 -21.62 -6.94
N ARG A 531 17.53 -22.85 -6.47
CA ARG A 531 17.09 -23.26 -5.14
C ARG A 531 17.89 -22.53 -4.07
N VAL A 532 17.20 -21.76 -3.25
CA VAL A 532 17.77 -21.01 -2.14
C VAL A 532 17.25 -21.57 -0.82
N ARG A 533 18.06 -21.44 0.24
CA ARG A 533 17.70 -21.73 1.62
C ARG A 533 17.61 -20.41 2.38
N PHE A 534 16.42 -20.11 2.86
CA PHE A 534 16.16 -18.98 3.72
C PHE A 534 16.13 -19.45 5.17
N VAL A 535 16.93 -18.84 6.06
CA VAL A 535 17.08 -19.26 7.45
C VAL A 535 16.91 -18.07 8.38
N THR A 536 16.13 -18.27 9.44
CA THR A 536 16.00 -17.32 10.56
C THR A 536 16.34 -18.02 11.88
N GLU A 537 17.11 -17.35 12.72
CA GLU A 537 17.48 -17.84 14.06
C GLU A 537 17.03 -16.88 15.15
N TYR A 538 16.34 -17.41 16.16
CA TYR A 538 15.89 -16.68 17.34
C TYR A 538 16.41 -17.32 18.61
N ASN A 539 16.67 -16.50 19.62
CA ASN A 539 17.02 -16.95 20.96
C ASN A 539 15.77 -17.50 21.66
N ALA A 540 15.76 -18.81 21.90
CA ALA A 540 14.68 -19.54 22.55
C ALA A 540 14.98 -19.84 24.04
N THR A 541 15.88 -19.08 24.67
CA THR A 541 16.13 -19.21 26.13
C THR A 541 14.86 -18.97 26.94
N HIS A 542 14.02 -18.05 26.46
CA HIS A 542 12.66 -17.82 26.94
C HIS A 542 11.71 -17.83 25.74
N MET A 543 10.41 -17.88 26.03
CA MET A 543 9.40 -17.75 24.98
C MET A 543 9.33 -16.28 24.51
N HIS A 544 9.17 -16.10 23.21
CA HIS A 544 8.86 -14.82 22.55
C HIS A 544 7.60 -15.01 21.70
N SER A 545 6.72 -14.01 21.65
CA SER A 545 5.49 -14.08 20.84
C SER A 545 5.45 -13.03 19.74
N GLY A 546 4.71 -13.32 18.67
CA GLY A 546 4.48 -12.37 17.59
C GLY A 546 5.78 -11.88 16.93
N VAL A 547 6.78 -12.75 16.82
CA VAL A 547 8.02 -12.39 16.12
C VAL A 547 7.82 -12.48 14.61
N MET A 548 8.52 -11.66 13.86
CA MET A 548 8.59 -11.73 12.40
C MET A 548 9.95 -12.22 11.92
N GLY A 549 9.99 -12.82 10.74
CA GLY A 549 11.24 -13.24 10.11
C GLY A 549 11.20 -13.02 8.62
N TYR A 550 11.09 -11.75 8.21
CA TYR A 550 11.11 -11.38 6.80
C TYR A 550 12.50 -11.10 6.32
N LEU A 551 12.77 -11.44 5.06
CA LEU A 551 13.93 -10.96 4.33
C LEU A 551 13.48 -10.07 3.18
N PHE A 552 13.97 -8.84 3.19
CA PHE A 552 13.83 -7.90 2.10
C PHE A 552 15.05 -8.01 1.18
N VAL A 553 14.80 -8.28 -0.10
CA VAL A 553 15.83 -8.37 -1.14
C VAL A 553 15.54 -7.32 -2.20
N PHE A 554 16.50 -6.43 -2.40
CA PHE A 554 16.45 -5.42 -3.44
C PHE A 554 17.17 -5.95 -4.68
N VAL A 555 16.47 -5.96 -5.80
CA VAL A 555 16.97 -6.50 -7.07
C VAL A 555 16.91 -5.45 -8.16
N ALA A 556 17.76 -5.59 -9.17
CA ALA A 556 17.65 -4.77 -10.37
C ALA A 556 16.33 -5.07 -11.11
N GLY A 557 15.59 -4.03 -11.46
CA GLY A 557 14.41 -4.12 -12.29
C GLY A 557 14.74 -4.53 -13.73
N ALA A 558 13.71 -4.94 -14.46
CA ALA A 558 13.87 -5.42 -15.84
C ALA A 558 14.23 -4.30 -16.84
N HIS A 559 13.91 -3.06 -16.51
CA HIS A 559 14.02 -1.92 -17.41
C HIS A 559 14.93 -0.84 -16.81
N GLY A 560 15.88 -0.39 -17.63
CA GLY A 560 16.59 0.85 -17.40
C GLY A 560 15.80 2.00 -18.03
N VAL A 561 15.75 3.12 -17.32
CA VAL A 561 14.94 4.28 -17.66
C VAL A 561 15.87 5.45 -17.97
N THR A 562 15.62 6.14 -19.07
CA THR A 562 16.37 7.35 -19.46
C THR A 562 15.66 8.63 -18.98
N ALA A 563 16.36 9.76 -19.05
CA ALA A 563 15.84 11.05 -18.56
C ALA A 563 14.55 11.51 -19.27
N ASP A 564 14.35 11.10 -20.53
CA ASP A 564 13.16 11.42 -21.33
C ASP A 564 11.97 10.49 -21.06
N GLU A 565 12.19 9.34 -20.42
CA GLU A 565 11.16 8.38 -20.05
C GLU A 565 10.59 8.62 -18.64
N VAL A 566 11.17 9.57 -17.89
CA VAL A 566 10.75 9.89 -16.52
C VAL A 566 9.81 11.09 -16.45
N ASP A 567 9.08 11.40 -17.52
CA ASP A 567 8.01 12.40 -17.45
C ASP A 567 6.83 11.86 -16.61
N LEU A 568 6.17 12.73 -15.84
CA LEU A 568 4.95 12.36 -15.11
C LEU A 568 3.72 12.34 -16.03
N THR A 569 3.86 12.73 -17.30
CA THR A 569 2.77 12.66 -18.27
C THR A 569 3.20 11.97 -19.54
N VAL A 570 2.43 10.98 -19.97
CA VAL A 570 2.60 10.34 -21.28
C VAL A 570 1.91 11.18 -22.33
N PRO A 571 2.61 11.76 -23.33
CA PRO A 571 1.97 12.51 -24.39
C PRO A 571 1.10 11.59 -25.25
N LEU A 572 -0.21 11.86 -25.25
CA LEU A 572 -1.16 11.08 -26.04
C LEU A 572 -1.33 11.68 -27.44
N CYS A 573 -1.29 10.81 -28.45
CA CYS A 573 -1.79 11.13 -29.77
C CYS A 573 -2.93 10.17 -30.15
N GLN A 574 -3.77 10.55 -31.11
CA GLN A 574 -4.87 9.71 -31.58
C GLN A 574 -4.55 9.15 -32.98
N PRO A 575 -4.25 7.85 -33.10
CA PRO A 575 -4.13 7.17 -34.40
C PRO A 575 -5.42 7.24 -35.21
N GLU A 576 -5.33 7.24 -36.54
CA GLU A 576 -6.51 7.18 -37.44
C GLU A 576 -7.24 5.82 -37.39
N ARG A 577 -6.57 4.78 -36.88
CA ARG A 577 -7.10 3.42 -36.79
C ARG A 577 -6.72 2.78 -35.46
N CYS A 578 -7.66 2.09 -34.83
CA CYS A 578 -7.42 1.20 -33.71
C CYS A 578 -6.74 -0.09 -34.20
N ASP A 579 -5.61 -0.46 -33.59
CA ASP A 579 -4.97 -1.77 -33.77
C ASP A 579 -5.28 -2.65 -32.55
N VAL A 580 -6.15 -3.63 -32.74
CA VAL A 580 -6.60 -4.53 -31.67
C VAL A 580 -5.47 -5.40 -31.12
N ASN A 581 -4.36 -5.55 -31.84
CA ASN A 581 -3.20 -6.31 -31.37
C ASN A 581 -2.31 -5.52 -30.39
N LEU A 582 -2.52 -4.20 -30.30
CA LEU A 582 -1.84 -3.32 -29.35
C LEU A 582 -2.69 -3.06 -28.10
N LEU A 583 -3.89 -3.65 -28.01
CA LEU A 583 -4.61 -3.68 -26.74
C LEU A 583 -3.91 -4.67 -25.79
N PRO A 584 -3.83 -4.38 -24.47
CA PRO A 584 -3.32 -5.30 -23.47
C PRO A 584 -3.87 -6.71 -23.67
N ILE A 585 -2.99 -7.68 -23.89
CA ILE A 585 -3.38 -9.09 -24.00
C ILE A 585 -3.64 -9.57 -22.58
N ILE A 586 -4.92 -9.67 -22.23
CA ILE A 586 -5.33 -10.32 -21.00
C ILE A 586 -5.49 -11.79 -21.31
N ASP A 587 -4.74 -12.63 -20.61
CA ASP A 587 -4.95 -14.07 -20.68
C ASP A 587 -6.29 -14.40 -20.02
N MET A 588 -7.28 -14.67 -20.85
CA MET A 588 -8.63 -15.03 -20.44
C MET A 588 -8.78 -16.55 -20.30
N GLU A 589 -7.70 -17.35 -20.36
CA GLU A 589 -7.75 -18.79 -20.07
C GLU A 589 -8.54 -19.15 -18.79
N PRO A 590 -8.45 -18.42 -17.66
CA PRO A 590 -9.29 -18.74 -16.50
C PRO A 590 -10.81 -18.61 -16.72
N PHE A 591 -11.26 -17.93 -17.79
CA PHE A 591 -12.67 -17.74 -18.12
C PHE A 591 -13.18 -18.64 -19.25
N GLN A 592 -12.31 -19.37 -19.94
CA GLN A 592 -12.74 -20.33 -20.97
C GLN A 592 -13.21 -21.62 -20.30
N SER A 593 -14.50 -21.65 -19.94
CA SER A 593 -15.15 -22.93 -19.61
C SER A 593 -15.01 -23.88 -20.81
N ASP A 594 -14.65 -25.13 -20.54
CA ASP A 594 -14.22 -26.17 -21.47
C ASP A 594 -15.31 -26.61 -22.50
N GLU A 595 -15.77 -25.69 -23.36
CA GLU A 595 -16.83 -25.92 -24.35
C GLU A 595 -16.35 -26.76 -25.55
N SER A 596 -15.04 -27.05 -25.63
CA SER A 596 -14.41 -27.71 -26.77
C SER A 596 -14.63 -29.23 -26.85
N THR A 597 -15.27 -29.86 -25.86
CA THR A 597 -15.55 -31.31 -25.88
C THR A 597 -16.86 -31.73 -26.54
N MET A 598 -17.71 -30.81 -27.03
CA MET A 598 -19.03 -31.17 -27.62
C MET A 598 -19.18 -31.09 -29.14
N VAL A 599 -18.14 -30.81 -29.93
CA VAL A 599 -18.29 -30.80 -31.40
C VAL A 599 -17.30 -31.75 -32.08
N SER A 600 -17.67 -33.04 -32.12
CA SER A 600 -17.28 -33.91 -33.23
C SER A 600 -18.44 -34.79 -33.68
N GLN A 601 -19.09 -34.39 -34.77
CA GLN A 601 -19.36 -35.20 -35.98
C GLN A 601 -20.54 -34.66 -36.79
N GLU A 602 -20.21 -34.31 -38.04
CA GLU A 602 -21.03 -34.35 -39.26
C GLU A 602 -22.28 -33.46 -39.39
N GLY A 603 -22.04 -32.26 -39.95
CA GLY A 603 -22.67 -31.84 -41.22
C GLY A 603 -24.17 -31.51 -41.22
N GLY A 604 -24.48 -30.22 -41.16
CA GLY A 604 -25.76 -29.70 -41.68
C GLY A 604 -26.19 -28.39 -41.04
N TRP A 605 -26.24 -27.32 -41.83
CA TRP A 605 -26.92 -26.09 -41.44
C TRP A 605 -28.42 -26.36 -41.26
N VAL A 606 -28.94 -26.19 -40.04
CA VAL A 606 -30.40 -26.16 -39.80
C VAL A 606 -30.76 -24.94 -38.95
N THR A 607 -31.75 -24.24 -39.49
CA THR A 607 -32.43 -23.05 -38.98
C THR A 607 -33.21 -23.31 -37.70
N TRP A 608 -33.24 -22.31 -36.81
CA TRP A 608 -34.05 -22.25 -35.61
C TRP A 608 -35.56 -22.40 -35.91
N GLY A 609 -36.19 -23.42 -35.33
CA GLY A 609 -37.64 -23.61 -35.35
C GLY A 609 -38.06 -24.99 -34.86
N ASP A 610 -38.85 -24.99 -33.78
CA ASP A 610 -39.70 -26.07 -33.24
C ASP A 610 -39.10 -27.03 -32.19
N ALA A 611 -39.60 -26.83 -30.96
CA ALA A 611 -39.51 -27.73 -29.82
C ALA A 611 -40.35 -29.00 -30.03
N VAL A 612 -39.80 -30.16 -29.70
CA VAL A 612 -40.55 -31.40 -29.45
C VAL A 612 -39.86 -32.22 -28.35
N ASP A 613 -40.63 -32.55 -27.33
CA ASP A 613 -40.32 -33.48 -26.23
C ASP A 613 -39.90 -34.86 -26.74
N THR A 614 -38.76 -35.38 -26.27
CA THR A 614 -38.52 -36.83 -26.21
C THR A 614 -37.78 -37.18 -24.92
N GLU A 615 -38.44 -37.96 -24.07
CA GLU A 615 -37.84 -38.65 -22.93
C GLU A 615 -36.76 -39.62 -23.43
N SER A 616 -35.52 -39.44 -22.95
CA SER A 616 -34.43 -40.39 -23.14
C SER A 616 -34.01 -40.97 -21.78
N GLU A 617 -33.77 -42.28 -21.75
CA GLU A 617 -33.39 -43.04 -20.55
C GLU A 617 -32.02 -42.59 -20.02
N PRO A 618 -31.80 -42.56 -18.69
CA PRO A 618 -30.56 -42.04 -18.11
C PRO A 618 -29.38 -42.95 -18.45
N ALA A 619 -28.32 -42.34 -18.98
CA ALA A 619 -27.04 -43.00 -19.21
C ALA A 619 -26.40 -43.38 -17.87
N ASP A 620 -25.87 -44.60 -17.78
CA ASP A 620 -25.09 -45.08 -16.64
C ASP A 620 -23.87 -44.15 -16.42
N ALA A 621 -23.80 -43.50 -15.26
CA ALA A 621 -22.64 -42.70 -14.86
C ALA A 621 -21.44 -43.63 -14.67
N ASN A 622 -20.33 -43.35 -15.37
CA ASN A 622 -19.10 -44.12 -15.19
C ASN A 622 -18.50 -43.81 -13.81
N ASP A 623 -18.14 -44.86 -13.08
CA ASP A 623 -17.57 -44.87 -11.72
C ASP A 623 -16.24 -44.09 -11.58
N GLU A 624 -15.68 -43.59 -12.69
CA GLU A 624 -14.41 -42.83 -12.73
C GLU A 624 -14.58 -41.32 -12.50
N ASP A 625 -15.79 -40.78 -12.58
CA ASP A 625 -16.05 -39.33 -12.49
C ASP A 625 -16.40 -38.80 -11.08
N CYS A 626 -16.44 -39.67 -10.06
CA CYS A 626 -16.65 -39.28 -8.66
C CYS A 626 -15.32 -39.24 -7.90
N VAL A 627 -15.05 -38.12 -7.23
CA VAL A 627 -13.92 -37.96 -6.30
C VAL A 627 -14.43 -37.53 -4.94
N ASP A 628 -13.81 -38.04 -3.88
CA ASP A 628 -14.00 -37.51 -2.53
C ASP A 628 -13.21 -36.21 -2.40
N THR A 629 -13.87 -35.12 -2.01
CA THR A 629 -13.28 -33.78 -1.85
C THR A 629 -13.03 -33.42 -0.39
N LEU A 630 -13.31 -34.34 0.55
CA LEU A 630 -13.12 -34.12 1.99
C LEU A 630 -11.70 -33.69 2.36
N ALA A 631 -10.68 -34.19 1.66
CA ALA A 631 -9.29 -33.81 1.91
C ALA A 631 -9.03 -32.30 1.72
N ASP A 632 -9.86 -31.64 0.91
CA ASP A 632 -9.78 -30.21 0.61
C ASP A 632 -10.83 -29.40 1.41
N SER A 633 -11.63 -30.07 2.26
CA SER A 633 -12.70 -29.42 3.02
C SER A 633 -12.21 -28.85 4.35
N PRO A 634 -12.88 -27.81 4.89
CA PRO A 634 -12.59 -27.28 6.22
C PRO A 634 -12.64 -28.35 7.33
N SER A 635 -13.40 -29.43 7.15
CA SER A 635 -13.47 -30.52 8.12
C SER A 635 -12.15 -31.31 8.24
N CYS A 636 -11.36 -31.40 7.17
CA CYS A 636 -10.01 -31.95 7.24
C CYS A 636 -9.06 -30.95 7.91
N THR A 637 -9.06 -29.69 7.46
CA THR A 637 -8.14 -28.65 7.93
C THR A 637 -8.32 -28.31 9.41
N PHE A 638 -9.55 -28.23 9.90
CA PHE A 638 -9.84 -27.81 11.28
C PHE A 638 -10.28 -28.97 12.19
N GLY A 639 -10.88 -30.02 11.63
CA GLY A 639 -11.41 -31.15 12.38
C GLY A 639 -10.51 -32.39 12.43
N GLN A 640 -9.40 -32.41 11.68
CA GLN A 640 -8.51 -33.57 11.49
C GLN A 640 -9.21 -34.83 10.92
N LEU A 641 -10.42 -34.69 10.35
CA LEU A 641 -11.16 -35.78 9.71
C LEU A 641 -10.91 -35.73 8.20
N CYS A 642 -9.74 -36.20 7.79
CA CYS A 642 -9.27 -36.07 6.40
C CYS A 642 -9.61 -37.28 5.52
N THR A 643 -10.18 -38.35 6.10
CA THR A 643 -10.61 -39.52 5.34
C THR A 643 -12.11 -39.69 5.41
N CYS A 644 -12.74 -40.03 4.29
CA CYS A 644 -14.19 -40.20 4.23
C CYS A 644 -14.68 -41.34 5.11
N GLU A 645 -13.84 -42.34 5.37
CA GLU A 645 -14.13 -43.38 6.35
C GLU A 645 -14.27 -42.80 7.76
N GLU A 646 -13.36 -41.93 8.20
CA GLU A 646 -13.45 -41.30 9.52
C GLU A 646 -14.59 -40.30 9.59
N PHE A 647 -14.80 -39.51 8.53
CA PHE A 647 -15.84 -38.49 8.48
C PHE A 647 -17.26 -39.05 8.43
N VAL A 648 -17.49 -40.13 7.68
CA VAL A 648 -18.80 -40.81 7.60
C VAL A 648 -19.12 -41.56 8.90
N ASN A 649 -18.11 -42.07 9.59
CA ASN A 649 -18.29 -42.84 10.83
C ASN A 649 -18.09 -42.03 12.11
N ALA A 650 -17.83 -40.72 11.99
CA ALA A 650 -17.70 -39.84 13.14
C ALA A 650 -19.02 -39.79 13.94
N PRO A 651 -18.97 -39.65 15.28
CA PRO A 651 -20.17 -39.59 16.12
C PRO A 651 -21.13 -38.45 15.76
N GLU A 652 -20.60 -37.39 15.15
CA GLU A 652 -21.31 -36.21 14.66
C GLU A 652 -21.93 -36.42 13.26
N SER A 653 -21.59 -37.54 12.60
CA SER A 653 -22.10 -37.92 11.29
C SER A 653 -23.33 -38.81 11.41
N THR A 654 -24.30 -38.58 10.53
CA THR A 654 -25.49 -39.44 10.38
C THR A 654 -25.33 -40.48 9.27
N GLY A 655 -24.12 -40.60 8.69
CA GLY A 655 -23.78 -41.53 7.63
C GLY A 655 -23.89 -40.93 6.23
N CYS A 656 -23.69 -41.78 5.21
CA CYS A 656 -23.56 -41.36 3.81
C CYS A 656 -24.75 -40.62 3.19
N ASP A 657 -25.96 -40.80 3.72
CA ASP A 657 -27.17 -40.12 3.23
C ASP A 657 -27.65 -39.04 4.22
N GLY A 658 -26.73 -38.51 5.02
CA GLY A 658 -27.02 -37.52 6.04
C GLY A 658 -25.96 -36.42 6.12
N PHE A 659 -25.93 -35.76 7.28
CA PHE A 659 -25.05 -34.63 7.57
C PHE A 659 -24.04 -34.99 8.65
N PHE A 660 -22.90 -34.32 8.59
CA PHE A 660 -21.93 -34.18 9.67
C PHE A 660 -22.19 -32.83 10.35
N SER A 661 -22.61 -32.86 11.61
CA SER A 661 -22.98 -31.65 12.35
C SER A 661 -21.84 -31.10 13.19
N SER A 662 -21.46 -29.85 12.98
CA SER A 662 -20.39 -29.18 13.73
C SER A 662 -20.82 -27.80 14.24
N VAL A 663 -19.99 -27.19 15.09
CA VAL A 663 -20.18 -25.79 15.50
C VAL A 663 -20.01 -24.79 14.35
N MET A 664 -19.45 -25.23 13.21
CA MET A 664 -19.32 -24.45 11.97
C MET A 664 -20.49 -24.71 10.99
N GLY A 665 -21.51 -25.47 11.39
CA GLY A 665 -22.65 -25.84 10.55
C GLY A 665 -22.67 -27.32 10.15
N ASP A 666 -23.74 -27.69 9.46
CA ASP A 666 -23.98 -29.05 8.94
C ASP A 666 -23.41 -29.20 7.53
N VAL A 667 -22.63 -30.26 7.31
CA VAL A 667 -22.06 -30.60 5.99
C VAL A 667 -22.72 -31.87 5.47
N GLU A 668 -23.29 -31.86 4.27
CA GLU A 668 -23.84 -33.06 3.65
C GLU A 668 -22.70 -34.05 3.35
N VAL A 669 -22.72 -35.23 3.98
CA VAL A 669 -21.62 -36.19 3.93
C VAL A 669 -21.33 -36.65 2.50
N ARG A 670 -22.38 -36.86 1.70
CA ARG A 670 -22.27 -37.27 0.30
C ARG A 670 -21.62 -36.22 -0.59
N SER A 671 -21.72 -34.94 -0.24
CA SER A 671 -21.13 -33.84 -1.05
C SER A 671 -19.60 -33.82 -1.01
N VAL A 672 -19.00 -34.29 0.09
CA VAL A 672 -17.55 -34.35 0.28
C VAL A 672 -16.98 -35.78 0.20
N CYS A 673 -17.86 -36.78 0.33
CA CYS A 673 -17.50 -38.21 0.34
C CYS A 673 -18.29 -39.03 -0.70
N ALA A 674 -18.56 -38.44 -1.87
CA ALA A 674 -19.38 -39.03 -2.92
C ALA A 674 -18.88 -40.41 -3.38
N LYS A 675 -17.56 -40.58 -3.51
CA LYS A 675 -16.94 -41.84 -3.93
C LYS A 675 -17.01 -42.88 -2.82
N TYR A 676 -16.72 -42.49 -1.58
CA TYR A 676 -16.86 -43.39 -0.43
C TYR A 676 -18.31 -43.85 -0.20
N CYS A 677 -19.28 -42.97 -0.45
CA CYS A 677 -20.71 -43.21 -0.24
C CYS A 677 -21.44 -43.88 -1.40
N GLY A 678 -20.74 -44.17 -2.50
CA GLY A 678 -21.26 -44.81 -3.70
C GLY A 678 -22.05 -43.85 -4.58
N CYS A 679 -21.58 -43.64 -5.81
CA CYS A 679 -22.14 -42.66 -6.73
C CYS A 679 -23.58 -42.95 -7.13
N THR A 680 -24.42 -41.94 -7.05
CA THR A 680 -25.69 -41.89 -7.78
C THR A 680 -25.55 -40.99 -9.01
N VAL A 681 -26.44 -41.15 -10.00
CA VAL A 681 -26.43 -40.32 -11.23
C VAL A 681 -26.60 -38.82 -10.91
N SER A 682 -27.23 -38.47 -9.78
CA SER A 682 -27.29 -37.09 -9.27
C SER A 682 -25.95 -36.55 -8.79
N ASP A 683 -25.06 -37.42 -8.26
CA ASP A 683 -23.76 -37.01 -7.70
C ASP A 683 -22.76 -36.64 -8.82
N ALA A 684 -22.84 -37.33 -9.97
CA ALA A 684 -22.01 -37.04 -11.15
C ALA A 684 -22.49 -35.83 -11.97
N VAL A 685 -23.74 -35.39 -11.78
CA VAL A 685 -24.28 -34.16 -12.39
C VAL A 685 -23.86 -32.93 -11.59
N ASN A 686 -23.78 -33.04 -10.26
CA ASN A 686 -23.33 -31.95 -9.39
C ASN A 686 -21.82 -31.64 -9.51
N SER A 687 -20.97 -32.59 -9.94
CA SER A 687 -19.53 -32.35 -10.18
C SER A 687 -19.21 -31.71 -11.54
N ARG A 688 -20.15 -31.76 -12.51
CA ARG A 688 -20.00 -31.22 -13.87
C ARG A 688 -20.60 -29.83 -14.08
N ASP A 689 -21.29 -29.28 -13.08
CA ASP A 689 -21.99 -27.99 -13.15
C ASP A 689 -21.12 -26.77 -12.78
N ALA A 690 -19.79 -26.88 -12.80
CA ALA A 690 -18.90 -25.72 -12.64
C ALA A 690 -19.11 -24.66 -13.75
N GLY A 691 -19.57 -25.07 -14.95
CA GLY A 691 -19.97 -24.15 -16.03
C GLY A 691 -21.38 -23.57 -15.88
N ARG A 692 -22.21 -24.10 -14.97
CA ARG A 692 -23.55 -23.58 -14.64
C ARG A 692 -23.54 -22.72 -13.38
N LYS A 693 -22.38 -22.61 -12.73
CA LYS A 693 -22.17 -21.91 -11.46
C LYS A 693 -22.29 -20.38 -11.58
N LEU A 694 -22.24 -19.81 -12.79
CA LEU A 694 -22.60 -18.41 -13.01
C LEU A 694 -24.13 -18.13 -12.90
N GLN A 695 -24.95 -19.16 -12.78
CA GLN A 695 -26.38 -19.03 -12.47
C GLN A 695 -26.72 -19.52 -11.04
N SER A 696 -25.75 -20.05 -10.28
CA SER A 696 -25.96 -20.55 -8.91
C SER A 696 -25.63 -19.56 -7.80
N ASP A 697 -25.02 -18.42 -8.11
CA ASP A 697 -24.73 -17.39 -7.10
C ASP A 697 -25.91 -16.43 -6.87
N CYS A 698 -27.12 -16.90 -7.19
CA CYS A 698 -28.30 -16.39 -6.49
C CYS A 698 -28.45 -17.15 -5.17
N ALA A 699 -27.45 -17.03 -4.32
CA ALA A 699 -27.48 -17.48 -2.94
C ALA A 699 -27.60 -16.24 -2.05
N ASP A 700 -28.42 -16.33 -1.01
CA ASP A 700 -28.53 -15.26 -0.03
C ASP A 700 -27.22 -15.18 0.75
N THR A 701 -26.51 -14.05 0.67
CA THR A 701 -25.26 -13.79 1.40
C THR A 701 -25.52 -13.20 2.79
N LEU A 702 -26.80 -13.06 3.19
CA LEU A 702 -27.20 -12.54 4.50
C LEU A 702 -26.50 -13.26 5.66
N ALA A 703 -26.26 -14.57 5.56
CA ALA A 703 -25.58 -15.35 6.58
C ALA A 703 -24.13 -14.87 6.85
N ASP A 704 -23.44 -14.39 5.82
CA ASP A 704 -22.08 -13.83 5.92
C ASP A 704 -22.08 -12.32 6.19
N SER A 705 -23.26 -11.70 6.10
CA SER A 705 -23.39 -10.26 6.29
C SER A 705 -23.30 -9.85 7.78
N PRO A 706 -22.93 -8.59 8.05
CA PRO A 706 -23.01 -8.02 9.39
C PRO A 706 -24.42 -8.15 10.04
N SER A 707 -25.50 -8.18 9.25
CA SER A 707 -26.88 -8.33 9.76
C SER A 707 -27.15 -9.68 10.41
N CYS A 708 -26.50 -10.76 9.93
CA CYS A 708 -26.52 -12.05 10.60
C CYS A 708 -25.61 -12.04 11.84
N THR A 709 -24.35 -11.66 11.65
CA THR A 709 -23.30 -11.75 12.69
C THR A 709 -23.62 -10.89 13.91
N PHE A 710 -24.19 -9.69 13.72
CA PHE A 710 -24.46 -8.74 14.78
C PHE A 710 -25.96 -8.56 15.08
N GLY A 711 -26.82 -8.67 14.07
CA GLY A 711 -28.27 -8.52 14.21
C GLY A 711 -29.01 -9.81 14.56
N GLY A 712 -28.37 -10.98 14.43
CA GLY A 712 -28.99 -12.29 14.63
C GLY A 712 -30.06 -12.64 13.58
N LEU A 713 -30.17 -11.84 12.51
CA LEU A 713 -31.07 -12.05 11.40
C LEU A 713 -30.30 -12.73 10.28
N CYS A 714 -30.12 -14.04 10.41
CA CYS A 714 -29.36 -14.87 9.48
C CYS A 714 -30.21 -15.51 8.39
N ASP A 715 -31.52 -15.29 8.44
CA ASP A 715 -32.50 -15.88 7.55
C ASP A 715 -33.23 -14.79 6.78
N CYS A 716 -33.25 -14.91 5.45
CA CYS A 716 -33.81 -13.90 4.56
C CYS A 716 -35.33 -13.76 4.68
N GLU A 717 -36.06 -14.84 5.03
CA GLU A 717 -37.48 -14.72 5.34
C GLU A 717 -37.72 -13.78 6.52
N THR A 718 -36.94 -13.96 7.59
CA THR A 718 -37.04 -13.13 8.79
C THR A 718 -36.54 -11.71 8.53
N PHE A 719 -35.44 -11.54 7.80
CA PHE A 719 -34.85 -10.22 7.49
C PHE A 719 -35.74 -9.37 6.57
N VAL A 720 -36.37 -9.99 5.56
CA VAL A 720 -37.28 -9.32 4.63
C VAL A 720 -38.62 -8.97 5.27
N ASN A 721 -39.09 -9.77 6.24
CA ASN A 721 -40.36 -9.53 6.93
C ASN A 721 -40.20 -8.78 8.26
N ALA A 722 -38.98 -8.41 8.63
CA ALA A 722 -38.72 -7.66 9.84
C ALA A 722 -39.45 -6.30 9.80
N PRO A 723 -39.93 -5.77 10.94
CA PRO A 723 -40.67 -4.50 11.00
C PRO A 723 -39.95 -3.29 10.37
N GLU A 724 -38.62 -3.33 10.38
CA GLU A 724 -37.71 -2.31 9.86
C GLU A 724 -37.36 -2.52 8.38
N SER A 725 -37.80 -3.65 7.81
CA SER A 725 -37.64 -4.01 6.42
C SER A 725 -38.73 -3.39 5.56
N GLU A 726 -38.35 -2.81 4.42
CA GLU A 726 -39.31 -2.39 3.40
C GLU A 726 -39.78 -3.55 2.49
N GLY A 727 -39.27 -4.77 2.73
CA GLY A 727 -39.50 -5.94 1.91
C GLY A 727 -38.56 -6.02 0.70
N CYS A 728 -38.70 -7.07 -0.10
CA CYS A 728 -37.90 -7.26 -1.33
C CYS A 728 -38.01 -6.06 -2.28
N GLY A 729 -36.87 -5.61 -2.81
CA GLY A 729 -36.74 -4.38 -3.61
C GLY A 729 -36.62 -3.09 -2.79
N GLY A 730 -36.64 -3.18 -1.47
CA GLY A 730 -36.48 -2.04 -0.56
C GLY A 730 -35.17 -2.08 0.23
N LEU A 731 -35.10 -1.20 1.22
CA LEU A 731 -34.00 -1.15 2.17
C LEU A 731 -34.44 -1.83 3.48
N TYR A 732 -33.55 -2.59 4.09
CA TYR A 732 -33.65 -2.95 5.49
C TYR A 732 -33.03 -1.81 6.28
N LYS A 733 -33.87 -1.08 7.02
CA LYS A 733 -33.45 0.12 7.75
C LYS A 733 -32.94 -0.28 9.11
N SER A 734 -31.64 -0.32 9.25
CA SER A 734 -31.00 -0.55 10.54
C SER A 734 -30.29 0.71 10.99
N ASP A 735 -30.01 0.86 12.30
CA ASP A 735 -29.20 2.00 12.71
C ASP A 735 -27.71 1.83 12.32
N TRP A 736 -27.29 0.68 11.77
CA TRP A 736 -25.94 0.36 11.26
C TRP A 736 -25.75 0.86 9.82
N GLY A 737 -26.79 1.39 9.19
CA GLY A 737 -26.83 1.71 7.78
C GLY A 737 -27.98 0.98 7.09
N ASP A 738 -28.44 1.54 5.98
CA ASP A 738 -29.48 0.93 5.16
C ASP A 738 -28.83 -0.18 4.32
N THR A 739 -29.33 -1.40 4.44
CA THR A 739 -28.89 -2.53 3.61
C THR A 739 -29.87 -2.72 2.47
N VAL A 740 -29.39 -2.78 1.23
CA VAL A 740 -30.23 -3.12 0.09
C VAL A 740 -30.60 -4.59 0.19
N ILE A 741 -31.87 -4.88 0.48
CA ILE A 741 -32.35 -6.24 0.77
C ILE A 741 -32.04 -7.19 -0.40
N ASN A 742 -32.10 -6.68 -1.63
CA ASN A 742 -31.84 -7.46 -2.83
C ASN A 742 -30.35 -7.82 -3.04
N GLU A 743 -29.41 -7.19 -2.34
CA GLU A 743 -27.98 -7.51 -2.44
C GLU A 743 -27.58 -8.65 -1.51
N VAL A 744 -28.26 -8.78 -0.36
CA VAL A 744 -27.97 -9.79 0.66
C VAL A 744 -28.97 -10.95 0.69
N CYS A 745 -30.20 -10.72 0.21
CA CYS A 745 -31.27 -11.71 0.09
C CYS A 745 -31.71 -11.91 -1.36
N THR A 746 -30.72 -11.97 -2.25
CA THR A 746 -30.88 -12.02 -3.71
C THR A 746 -31.75 -13.20 -4.15
N ALA A 747 -31.55 -14.39 -3.54
CA ALA A 747 -32.28 -15.62 -3.84
C ALA A 747 -33.72 -15.54 -3.34
N TYR A 748 -33.87 -15.20 -2.06
CA TYR A 748 -35.17 -15.14 -1.41
C TYR A 748 -36.09 -14.10 -2.05
N CYS A 749 -35.54 -12.97 -2.51
CA CYS A 749 -36.31 -11.90 -3.12
C CYS A 749 -36.57 -12.07 -4.62
N GLU A 750 -36.16 -13.19 -5.22
CA GLU A 750 -36.13 -13.38 -6.68
C GLU A 750 -35.44 -12.19 -7.38
N ALA A 751 -34.54 -11.53 -6.65
CA ALA A 751 -33.83 -10.34 -7.09
C ALA A 751 -32.52 -10.69 -7.79
N CYS A 752 -32.41 -11.95 -8.23
CA CYS A 752 -31.50 -12.37 -9.29
C CYS A 752 -31.89 -11.60 -10.57
N VAL A 753 -31.61 -10.29 -10.60
CA VAL A 753 -31.27 -9.65 -11.84
C VAL A 753 -30.03 -10.43 -12.25
N ALA A 754 -30.14 -11.22 -13.30
CA ALA A 754 -28.94 -11.64 -13.99
C ALA A 754 -28.25 -10.33 -14.33
N VAL A 755 -27.28 -9.92 -13.50
CA VAL A 755 -26.33 -8.88 -13.87
C VAL A 755 -25.86 -9.39 -15.22
N PRO A 756 -26.17 -8.67 -16.31
CA PRO A 756 -25.85 -9.17 -17.62
C PRO A 756 -24.38 -9.57 -17.57
N LEU A 757 -24.06 -10.77 -18.02
CA LEU A 757 -22.69 -11.29 -17.99
C LEU A 757 -21.70 -10.25 -18.53
N GLU A 758 -22.18 -9.41 -19.44
CA GLU A 758 -21.53 -8.23 -20.00
C GLU A 758 -21.07 -7.19 -18.97
N GLU A 759 -21.86 -6.88 -17.93
CA GLU A 759 -21.52 -5.87 -16.90
C GLU A 759 -20.46 -6.40 -15.92
N LEU A 760 -20.60 -7.66 -15.47
CA LEU A 760 -19.56 -8.32 -14.66
C LEU A 760 -18.25 -8.46 -15.44
N PHE A 761 -18.35 -8.85 -16.71
CA PHE A 761 -17.20 -8.93 -17.60
C PHE A 761 -16.53 -7.56 -17.74
N GLU A 762 -17.30 -6.50 -17.90
CA GLU A 762 -16.78 -5.15 -18.08
C GLU A 762 -16.03 -4.64 -16.86
N GLU A 763 -16.56 -4.82 -15.66
CA GLU A 763 -15.90 -4.43 -14.42
C GLU A 763 -14.57 -5.19 -14.24
N ALA A 764 -14.62 -6.52 -14.31
CA ALA A 764 -13.44 -7.37 -14.15
C ALA A 764 -12.39 -7.08 -15.23
N TYR A 765 -12.79 -6.94 -16.50
CA TYR A 765 -11.87 -6.67 -17.60
C TYR A 765 -11.27 -5.26 -17.50
N THR A 766 -12.04 -4.26 -17.09
CA THR A 766 -11.55 -2.88 -16.87
C THR A 766 -10.50 -2.86 -15.76
N GLU A 767 -10.72 -3.58 -14.66
CA GLU A 767 -9.77 -3.68 -13.56
C GLU A 767 -8.46 -4.34 -14.02
N VAL A 768 -8.54 -5.51 -14.65
CA VAL A 768 -7.36 -6.25 -15.14
C VAL A 768 -6.59 -5.44 -16.19
N MET A 769 -7.29 -4.79 -17.13
CA MET A 769 -6.67 -3.90 -18.10
C MET A 769 -5.95 -2.74 -17.40
N THR A 770 -6.59 -2.12 -16.42
CA THR A 770 -6.01 -0.99 -15.68
C THR A 770 -4.74 -1.42 -14.96
N LEU A 771 -4.73 -2.58 -14.31
CA LEU A 771 -3.55 -3.11 -13.64
C LEU A 771 -2.40 -3.39 -14.62
N HIS A 772 -2.71 -4.02 -15.77
CA HIS A 772 -1.71 -4.28 -16.80
C HIS A 772 -1.12 -3.00 -17.39
N ILE A 773 -1.98 -2.01 -17.67
CA ILE A 773 -1.55 -0.71 -18.17
C ILE A 773 -0.71 0.02 -17.13
N LYS A 774 -1.07 0.01 -15.84
CA LYS A 774 -0.25 0.63 -14.78
C LYS A 774 1.16 0.07 -14.73
N GLU A 775 1.30 -1.25 -14.88
CA GLU A 775 2.61 -1.90 -14.86
C GLU A 775 3.41 -1.55 -16.13
N LEU A 776 2.78 -1.58 -17.31
CA LEU A 776 3.42 -1.22 -18.57
C LEU A 776 3.81 0.27 -18.63
N CYS A 777 2.93 1.12 -18.12
CA CYS A 777 3.05 2.57 -18.08
C CYS A 777 3.58 3.07 -16.73
N LYS A 778 4.51 2.32 -16.13
CA LYS A 778 5.27 2.82 -14.98
C LYS A 778 6.18 4.00 -15.35
N TYR A 779 6.58 4.10 -16.61
CA TYR A 779 7.40 5.16 -17.17
C TYR A 779 6.84 5.57 -18.54
N ASP A 780 7.24 6.75 -19.03
CA ASP A 780 6.86 7.28 -20.33
C ASP A 780 7.69 6.65 -21.47
N THR A 781 7.65 5.32 -21.52
CA THR A 781 8.33 4.54 -22.55
C THR A 781 7.58 4.61 -23.88
N GLN A 782 8.28 4.31 -24.96
CA GLN A 782 7.64 4.23 -26.29
C GLN A 782 6.51 3.19 -26.34
N ASP A 783 6.63 2.08 -25.61
CA ASP A 783 5.59 1.05 -25.54
C ASP A 783 4.36 1.58 -24.79
N CYS A 784 4.55 2.28 -23.67
CA CYS A 784 3.45 2.92 -22.97
C CYS A 784 2.74 3.96 -23.84
N ARG A 785 3.48 4.89 -24.48
CA ARG A 785 2.93 5.87 -25.42
C ARG A 785 2.10 5.21 -26.51
N THR A 786 2.60 4.11 -27.06
CA THR A 786 1.96 3.35 -28.14
C THR A 786 0.66 2.70 -27.67
N VAL A 787 0.68 2.00 -26.53
CA VAL A 787 -0.49 1.32 -25.98
C VAL A 787 -1.58 2.30 -25.55
N LEU A 788 -1.23 3.38 -24.84
CA LEU A 788 -2.22 4.37 -24.41
C LEU A 788 -2.81 5.15 -25.59
N SER A 789 -1.99 5.54 -26.58
CA SER A 789 -2.47 6.21 -27.79
C SER A 789 -3.39 5.29 -28.61
N ASN A 790 -3.06 4.00 -28.71
CA ASN A 790 -3.93 3.03 -29.37
C ASN A 790 -5.24 2.82 -28.59
N LEU A 791 -5.17 2.64 -27.27
CA LEU A 791 -6.33 2.50 -26.41
C LEU A 791 -7.28 3.71 -26.52
N LEU A 792 -6.72 4.92 -26.60
CA LEU A 792 -7.44 6.16 -26.84
C LEU A 792 -8.16 6.14 -28.21
N ALA A 793 -7.48 5.73 -29.29
CA ALA A 793 -8.12 5.59 -30.60
C ALA A 793 -9.25 4.56 -30.59
N CYS A 794 -9.03 3.40 -29.99
CA CYS A 794 -10.03 2.34 -29.85
C CYS A 794 -11.24 2.82 -29.02
N GLY A 795 -11.00 3.48 -27.89
CA GLY A 795 -12.05 4.05 -27.04
C GLY A 795 -12.82 5.20 -27.66
N SER A 796 -12.19 5.94 -28.57
CA SER A 796 -12.84 6.99 -29.36
C SER A 796 -13.65 6.45 -30.56
N GLY A 797 -13.69 5.13 -30.77
CA GLY A 797 -14.42 4.51 -31.87
C GLY A 797 -13.76 4.66 -33.24
N GLN A 798 -12.44 4.80 -33.31
CA GLN A 798 -11.72 4.79 -34.59
C GLN A 798 -11.88 3.44 -35.30
N PRO A 799 -11.85 3.39 -36.65
CA PRO A 799 -11.92 2.14 -37.41
C PRO A 799 -10.90 1.11 -36.93
N GLY A 800 -11.19 -0.18 -37.09
CA GLY A 800 -10.36 -1.30 -36.64
C GLY A 800 -10.80 -1.92 -35.30
N ILE A 801 -11.51 -1.20 -34.44
CA ILE A 801 -12.05 -1.77 -33.19
C ILE A 801 -13.11 -2.85 -33.45
N GLU A 802 -13.77 -2.82 -34.62
CA GLU A 802 -14.67 -3.88 -35.09
C GLU A 802 -13.99 -5.23 -35.34
N ASP A 803 -12.64 -5.25 -35.42
CA ASP A 803 -11.86 -6.48 -35.54
C ASP A 803 -11.63 -7.16 -34.16
N ALA A 804 -11.97 -6.48 -33.05
CA ALA A 804 -11.84 -7.03 -31.69
C ALA A 804 -12.98 -8.01 -31.35
N ASN A 805 -12.77 -8.81 -30.30
CA ASN A 805 -13.87 -9.57 -29.71
C ASN A 805 -15.00 -8.62 -29.27
N PRO A 806 -16.29 -8.93 -29.50
CA PRO A 806 -17.42 -8.05 -29.15
C PRO A 806 -17.45 -7.58 -27.69
N LEU A 807 -17.00 -8.41 -26.74
CA LEU A 807 -16.92 -8.04 -25.32
C LEU A 807 -15.79 -7.03 -25.10
N ILE A 808 -14.60 -7.27 -25.66
CA ILE A 808 -13.47 -6.32 -25.60
C ILE A 808 -13.84 -5.00 -26.27
N GLN A 809 -14.49 -5.06 -27.44
CA GLN A 809 -15.01 -3.87 -28.13
C GLN A 809 -15.95 -3.08 -27.21
N MET A 810 -16.86 -3.74 -26.51
CA MET A 810 -17.78 -3.08 -25.58
C MET A 810 -17.04 -2.32 -24.47
N VAL A 811 -16.11 -2.99 -23.78
CA VAL A 811 -15.37 -2.40 -22.66
C VAL A 811 -14.47 -1.26 -23.16
N VAL A 812 -13.70 -1.51 -24.22
CA VAL A 812 -12.74 -0.53 -24.75
C VAL A 812 -13.47 0.68 -25.33
N THR A 813 -14.57 0.52 -26.06
CA THR A 813 -15.31 1.68 -26.59
C THR A 813 -16.01 2.51 -25.52
N ARG A 814 -16.33 1.92 -24.35
CA ARG A 814 -16.94 2.66 -23.25
C ARG A 814 -15.92 3.35 -22.36
N ASN A 815 -14.85 2.64 -22.00
CA ASN A 815 -13.91 3.05 -20.96
C ASN A 815 -12.53 3.42 -21.52
N GLY A 816 -12.16 2.96 -22.71
CA GLY A 816 -10.79 3.06 -23.24
C GLY A 816 -10.25 4.48 -23.37
N GLN A 817 -11.09 5.46 -23.73
CA GLN A 817 -10.65 6.87 -23.77
C GLN A 817 -10.30 7.38 -22.37
N THR A 818 -11.20 7.20 -21.41
CA THR A 818 -10.99 7.61 -20.02
C THR A 818 -9.81 6.88 -19.40
N MET A 819 -9.73 5.56 -19.59
CA MET A 819 -8.57 4.76 -19.16
C MET A 819 -7.27 5.29 -19.74
N ALA A 820 -7.21 5.58 -21.05
CA ALA A 820 -5.98 6.11 -21.65
C ALA A 820 -5.58 7.47 -21.06
N GLN A 821 -6.54 8.37 -20.86
CA GLN A 821 -6.28 9.70 -20.29
C GLN A 821 -5.87 9.66 -18.81
N ASP A 822 -6.49 8.77 -18.03
CA ASP A 822 -6.19 8.59 -16.62
C ASP A 822 -4.85 7.89 -16.42
N GLN A 823 -4.57 6.84 -17.21
CA GLN A 823 -3.31 6.10 -17.14
C GLN A 823 -2.13 6.85 -17.79
N ALA A 824 -2.37 7.92 -18.55
CA ALA A 824 -1.32 8.79 -19.05
C ALA A 824 -0.80 9.80 -18.01
N LYS A 825 -1.48 9.92 -16.86
CA LYS A 825 -1.01 10.70 -15.71
C LYS A 825 -0.17 9.76 -14.84
N LEU A 826 1.11 9.66 -15.17
CA LEU A 826 2.06 8.79 -14.49
C LEU A 826 2.31 9.34 -13.10
N GLY A 827 1.90 8.60 -12.09
CA GLY A 827 2.23 8.98 -10.72
C GLY A 827 1.13 8.72 -9.73
N GLN A 828 1.36 9.24 -8.53
CA GLN A 828 0.27 9.44 -7.59
C GLN A 828 -0.66 10.54 -8.12
N PRO A 829 -1.99 10.37 -8.03
CA PRO A 829 -2.96 11.38 -8.46
C PRO A 829 -2.75 12.77 -7.85
N SER A 830 -2.16 12.84 -6.65
CA SER A 830 -1.80 14.10 -5.96
C SER A 830 -0.80 14.95 -6.74
N LEU A 831 0.06 14.35 -7.56
CA LEU A 831 1.01 15.06 -8.44
C LEU A 831 0.32 15.75 -9.63
N HIS A 832 -0.88 15.29 -9.97
CA HIS A 832 -1.70 15.82 -11.06
C HIS A 832 -2.87 16.69 -10.56
N GLY A 833 -2.87 17.05 -9.27
CA GLY A 833 -3.89 17.89 -8.67
C GLY A 833 -4.08 19.22 -9.42
N GLY A 834 -5.26 19.42 -10.01
CA GLY A 834 -5.59 20.61 -10.78
C GLY A 834 -5.15 20.60 -12.24
N GLN A 835 -4.54 19.51 -12.72
CA GLN A 835 -4.30 19.31 -14.15
C GLN A 835 -5.59 18.80 -14.82
N GLY A 836 -6.04 19.50 -15.86
CA GLY A 836 -7.12 19.01 -16.72
C GLY A 836 -6.66 17.88 -17.64
N ASP A 837 -7.55 17.38 -18.48
CA ASP A 837 -7.17 16.41 -19.51
C ASP A 837 -6.13 17.01 -20.45
N GLN A 838 -5.10 16.23 -20.75
CA GLN A 838 -4.08 16.65 -21.69
C GLN A 838 -4.65 16.77 -23.12
N PRO A 839 -4.18 17.75 -23.92
CA PRO A 839 -4.65 17.90 -25.30
C PRO A 839 -4.18 16.71 -26.14
N VAL A 840 -5.13 16.06 -26.80
CA VAL A 840 -4.86 14.96 -27.73
C VAL A 840 -4.70 15.53 -29.14
N VAL A 841 -3.58 15.21 -29.79
CA VAL A 841 -3.32 15.59 -31.19
C VAL A 841 -3.39 14.36 -32.11
N PRO A 842 -3.73 14.50 -33.40
CA PRO A 842 -3.61 13.38 -34.35
C PRO A 842 -2.15 12.90 -34.41
N CYS A 843 -1.93 11.58 -34.38
CA CYS A 843 -0.58 11.04 -34.57
C CYS A 843 -0.08 11.38 -35.98
N SER A 844 1.12 11.94 -36.12
CA SER A 844 1.69 12.26 -37.43
C SER A 844 2.13 10.98 -38.16
N ASP A 845 1.72 10.82 -39.43
CA ASP A 845 2.04 9.66 -40.30
C ASP A 845 3.55 9.40 -40.52
N SER A 846 4.43 10.31 -40.09
CA SER A 846 5.87 10.07 -40.05
C SER A 846 6.17 9.17 -38.85
N GLY A 847 6.04 7.86 -39.07
CA GLY A 847 6.20 6.82 -38.04
C GLY A 847 7.39 7.04 -37.10
N GLY A 848 7.16 6.70 -35.83
CA GLY A 848 8.20 6.45 -34.83
C GLY A 848 8.67 7.66 -34.03
N ASP A 849 9.09 8.75 -34.67
CA ASP A 849 10.09 9.62 -34.01
C ASP A 849 9.62 11.06 -33.71
N ALA A 850 8.35 11.40 -33.91
CA ALA A 850 7.92 12.81 -33.96
C ALA A 850 7.20 13.37 -32.72
N VAL A 851 7.01 12.60 -31.64
CA VAL A 851 6.43 13.14 -30.39
C VAL A 851 7.51 13.78 -29.47
N GLY A 852 8.80 13.65 -29.79
CA GLY A 852 9.92 14.16 -28.97
C GLY A 852 10.57 15.48 -29.40
N ASN A 853 10.02 16.25 -30.35
CA ASN A 853 10.62 17.55 -30.73
C ASN A 853 9.98 18.71 -29.95
N GLU A 854 10.70 19.16 -28.90
CA GLU A 854 10.34 20.22 -27.94
C GLU A 854 9.97 21.60 -28.54
N ASP A 855 10.19 21.84 -29.84
CA ASP A 855 10.02 23.18 -30.43
C ASP A 855 8.56 23.62 -30.68
N SER A 856 7.55 22.81 -30.34
CA SER A 856 6.14 23.11 -30.70
C SER A 856 5.16 23.38 -29.54
N TYR A 857 5.56 23.19 -28.28
CA TYR A 857 4.72 23.57 -27.13
C TYR A 857 5.02 24.99 -26.65
N ALA A 858 4.57 25.99 -27.41
CA ALA A 858 4.41 27.34 -26.87
C ALA A 858 3.12 27.38 -26.02
N PRO A 859 3.13 27.93 -24.79
CA PRO A 859 1.90 28.08 -24.00
C PRO A 859 0.93 28.98 -24.74
N VAL A 860 -0.33 28.55 -24.87
CA VAL A 860 -1.42 29.30 -25.48
C VAL A 860 -1.72 30.52 -24.61
N GLY A 861 -1.05 31.62 -24.90
CA GLY A 861 -1.37 32.95 -24.39
C GLY A 861 -2.64 33.46 -25.08
N ASN A 862 -3.65 33.79 -24.27
CA ASN A 862 -4.78 34.61 -24.70
C ASN A 862 -4.27 35.96 -25.25
N GLU A 863 -4.35 36.17 -26.56
CA GLU A 863 -4.17 37.50 -27.16
C GLU A 863 -5.36 37.89 -28.05
N ASP A 864 -6.11 38.87 -27.58
CA ASP A 864 -7.05 39.66 -28.37
C ASP A 864 -6.30 40.60 -29.34
N SER A 865 -6.42 40.29 -30.63
CA SER A 865 -6.75 41.20 -31.73
C SER A 865 -6.40 42.71 -31.58
N TYR A 866 -5.41 43.21 -32.33
CA TYR A 866 -5.58 44.44 -33.12
C TYR A 866 -4.59 44.51 -34.30
N ALA A 867 -5.17 44.61 -35.50
CA ALA A 867 -4.49 44.68 -36.78
C ALA A 867 -4.16 46.13 -37.21
N HIS A 868 -3.00 46.30 -37.86
CA HIS A 868 -2.67 47.20 -39.01
C HIS A 868 -1.15 47.07 -39.23
N GLY A 869 -0.53 46.92 -40.40
CA GLY A 869 -0.95 47.06 -41.79
C GLY A 869 0.23 47.57 -42.64
N ARG A 870 0.98 46.64 -43.25
CA ARG A 870 1.78 46.72 -44.51
C ARG A 870 3.26 47.24 -44.55
N PRO A 871 4.07 46.76 -45.54
CA PRO A 871 5.55 46.66 -45.54
C PRO A 871 6.18 47.40 -46.76
N PRO A 872 7.28 46.95 -47.45
CA PRO A 872 8.63 46.41 -47.11
C PRO A 872 9.78 47.24 -47.77
N LEU A 873 11.09 46.93 -47.54
CA LEU A 873 12.19 46.94 -48.56
C LEU A 873 13.62 46.72 -47.96
N TYR A 874 14.18 45.53 -48.20
CA TYR A 874 15.44 45.21 -48.93
C TYR A 874 16.86 45.82 -48.67
N TRP A 875 17.88 44.94 -48.89
CA TRP A 875 19.35 45.08 -49.14
C TRP A 875 20.26 45.40 -47.93
N ALA A 876 21.24 44.58 -47.50
CA ALA A 876 22.39 43.85 -48.11
C ALA A 876 23.74 44.59 -48.00
N LEU A 877 24.72 43.88 -47.41
CA LEU A 877 26.18 43.83 -47.67
C LEU A 877 27.01 45.12 -47.85
N SER A 878 28.12 45.22 -47.08
CA SER A 878 29.52 45.47 -47.53
C SER A 878 30.34 46.17 -46.41
N VAL A 879 31.38 45.55 -45.81
CA VAL A 879 32.78 45.34 -46.29
C VAL A 879 33.74 46.51 -45.95
N VAL A 880 34.64 46.22 -44.98
CA VAL A 880 36.10 46.43 -44.98
C VAL A 880 36.73 47.83 -44.83
N ALA A 881 37.80 47.84 -43.99
CA ALA A 881 38.99 48.71 -43.97
C ALA A 881 38.84 50.09 -43.27
N VAL A 882 39.80 50.67 -42.54
CA VAL A 882 41.21 50.36 -42.23
C VAL A 882 41.69 51.43 -41.21
N VAL A 883 42.61 51.01 -40.32
CA VAL A 883 43.69 51.82 -39.68
C VAL A 883 43.36 52.86 -38.59
N LEU A 884 43.79 52.48 -37.38
CA LEU A 884 44.62 53.22 -36.40
C LEU A 884 44.44 54.74 -36.28
N PHE A 885 44.09 55.18 -35.06
CA PHE A 885 44.91 56.18 -34.37
C PHE A 885 44.88 55.97 -32.84
N ILE A 886 46.09 55.93 -32.29
CA ILE A 886 46.44 55.93 -30.87
C ILE A 886 46.10 57.29 -30.26
N GLY A 887 45.69 57.31 -28.97
CA GLY A 887 45.95 58.47 -28.13
C GLY A 887 44.94 58.75 -27.02
N SER A 888 45.20 58.14 -25.86
CA SER A 888 45.05 58.71 -24.50
C SER A 888 43.98 59.78 -24.25
N ILE A 889 42.97 59.43 -23.44
CA ILE A 889 42.87 59.72 -21.99
C ILE A 889 42.02 58.62 -21.36
#